data_AF-A0A6N7ZQT4-F1
#
_entry.id   AF-A0A6N7ZQT4-F1
#
_cell.length_a   1.000
_cell.length_b   1.000
_cell.length_c   1.000
_cell.angle_alpha   90.00
_cell.angle_beta   90.00
_cell.angle_gamma   90.00
#
_symmetry.space_group_name_H-M   'P 1'
#
loop_
_entity.id
_entity.type
_entity.pdbx_description
1 polymer ?
#
loop_
_entity_poly.entity_id
_entity_poly.type
_entity_poly.pdbx_seq_one_letter_code
_entity_poly.pdbx_strand_id
1 'polypeptide(L)'
;MNMSSLSIDTIGQILEFRAKSTPERLAYRFFSFPEKDCPCEVSLTDGQLFKSALKIASAIKHRLCTGDRALILCAPGLDYISAFFGCQLAGVVAVPAYPPRNTKHMDRLYSILADAQTSTILCQSDQLDKLAEGNLDLVFLPVDEIIKQETLCDVVEFNSGSLAFLQYTSGTTGKPKGVAVTNRQLLANAERIHEYFGHSRREAGNPDEAMCGWLPPYHDMGLVGTILYPMFAGMPSYLMGPASFIQQPKRWLSLLSETGASITTAPNFAWQMCCDKIEDSETASLDLSHLKHALNGAEPVRKGTLEAFSRKFASAGFEASRFRPVYGMAETVLIASGQLVDETGTTVRWQKTLKDPDRFSSKRQGKNAGRELVSSGVPVSGHEVMIVDPDTREPKTEGLVGEIWVYGPCVASGYWNKPEATEEVFRARLAGDDSGRTWLRTGDLGAIEGGELYVLGRIKEMVIVRGQNHYAMDLEITANDSDPLLGHDCTIAFGIDHDGDEQLVLVHELSRSSLRRFDPNSLAKAMRRAVLELHEIDVAAIVFILPATLPRTTSGKLQRAKARQQFEDGTLAEVARWEAAGDVSVLTDPGVIRRLAGFDRKTDIPASDGIGKLLSGLPGLEDIRSFWCLETDGQVRLRVAVARGAGAPSRIGLAQEGDGRMRFGLFFFGSDDADAGDDSGYNLLLKAADLADEAGLEAVWTPERHFGQFGGHYPSP
;
A
#
# COMPACT_ATOMS: atom_id res chain seq x y z
N MET A 1 -42.01 -7.75 -2.24
CA MET A 1 -41.81 -8.51 -3.50
C MET A 1 -40.61 -9.43 -3.28
N ASN A 2 -40.57 -10.62 -3.90
CA ASN A 2 -39.41 -11.53 -3.77
C ASN A 2 -38.44 -11.25 -4.94
N MET A 3 -37.14 -11.07 -4.68
CA MET A 3 -36.14 -10.79 -5.75
C MET A 3 -36.15 -11.87 -6.85
N SER A 4 -36.60 -13.07 -6.53
CA SER A 4 -36.68 -14.21 -7.44
C SER A 4 -37.71 -14.10 -8.57
N SER A 5 -38.63 -13.12 -8.56
CA SER A 5 -39.66 -12.95 -9.60
C SER A 5 -39.39 -11.81 -10.59
N LEU A 6 -38.30 -11.05 -10.41
CA LEU A 6 -37.91 -9.92 -11.26
C LEU A 6 -36.58 -10.24 -11.96
N SER A 7 -36.46 -9.94 -13.26
CA SER A 7 -35.18 -9.98 -13.97
C SER A 7 -34.31 -8.83 -13.45
N ILE A 8 -33.50 -9.10 -12.43
CA ILE A 8 -32.52 -8.15 -11.90
C ILE A 8 -31.20 -8.42 -12.60
N ASP A 9 -30.81 -7.48 -13.47
CA ASP A 9 -29.64 -7.59 -14.34
C ASP A 9 -28.47 -6.71 -13.88
N THR A 10 -28.71 -5.78 -12.95
CA THR A 10 -27.73 -4.76 -12.52
C THR A 10 -27.79 -4.48 -11.01
N ILE A 11 -26.69 -3.99 -10.44
CA ILE A 11 -26.67 -3.56 -9.02
C ILE A 11 -27.55 -2.31 -8.79
N GLY A 12 -27.74 -1.47 -9.81
CA GLY A 12 -28.65 -0.32 -9.76
C GLY A 12 -30.12 -0.75 -9.59
N GLN A 13 -30.53 -1.79 -10.31
CA GLN A 13 -31.87 -2.39 -10.14
C GLN A 13 -32.05 -3.03 -8.77
N ILE A 14 -30.99 -3.58 -8.16
CA ILE A 14 -31.04 -4.06 -6.77
C ILE A 14 -31.33 -2.89 -5.82
N LEU A 15 -30.63 -1.77 -5.97
CA LEU A 15 -30.89 -0.57 -5.16
C LEU A 15 -32.34 -0.09 -5.35
N GLU A 16 -32.82 0.01 -6.59
CA GLU A 16 -34.20 0.41 -6.87
C GLU A 16 -35.22 -0.53 -6.22
N PHE A 17 -35.01 -1.84 -6.35
CA PHE A 17 -35.87 -2.86 -5.74
C PHE A 17 -35.92 -2.72 -4.22
N ARG A 18 -34.77 -2.46 -3.58
CA ARG A 18 -34.68 -2.27 -2.12
C ARG A 18 -35.30 -0.98 -1.67
N ALA A 19 -35.12 0.11 -2.41
CA ALA A 19 -35.79 1.38 -2.11
C ALA A 19 -37.32 1.24 -2.16
N LYS A 20 -37.87 0.38 -3.03
CA LYS A 20 -39.31 0.09 -3.09
C LYS A 20 -39.78 -0.89 -2.01
N SER A 21 -38.94 -1.88 -1.65
CA SER A 21 -39.34 -2.98 -0.77
C SER A 21 -39.03 -2.73 0.71
N THR A 22 -37.93 -2.07 1.01
CA THR A 22 -37.38 -1.82 2.35
C THR A 22 -36.82 -0.39 2.47
N PRO A 23 -37.60 0.67 2.15
CA PRO A 23 -37.09 2.05 2.07
C PRO A 23 -36.41 2.57 3.34
N GLU A 24 -36.86 2.10 4.51
CA GLU A 24 -36.36 2.53 5.84
C GLU A 24 -35.20 1.67 6.36
N ARG A 25 -34.80 0.61 5.64
CA ARG A 25 -33.67 -0.24 6.07
C ARG A 25 -32.38 0.56 5.96
N LEU A 26 -31.57 0.54 7.03
CA LEU A 26 -30.23 1.10 7.01
C LEU A 26 -29.39 0.39 5.93
N ALA A 27 -28.94 1.14 4.92
CA ALA A 27 -28.05 0.64 3.89
C ALA A 27 -26.59 0.84 4.31
N TYR A 28 -26.22 2.08 4.62
CA TYR A 28 -24.86 2.46 4.99
C TYR A 28 -24.84 3.42 6.16
N ARG A 29 -23.85 3.24 7.03
CA ARG A 29 -23.48 4.22 8.04
C ARG A 29 -21.99 4.46 7.97
N PHE A 30 -21.58 5.72 7.89
CA PHE A 30 -20.19 6.12 7.78
C PHE A 30 -19.75 6.91 9.01
N PHE A 31 -18.61 6.51 9.58
CA PHE A 31 -18.03 7.08 10.79
C PHE A 31 -16.80 7.93 10.45
N SER A 32 -16.78 9.14 10.99
CA SER A 32 -15.67 10.09 10.94
C SER A 32 -15.21 10.45 12.35
N PHE A 33 -13.94 10.79 12.51
CA PHE A 33 -13.31 11.02 13.81
C PHE A 33 -12.56 12.35 13.82
N PRO A 34 -13.27 13.50 13.77
CA PRO A 34 -12.66 14.82 13.79
C PRO A 34 -12.01 15.12 15.15
N GLU A 35 -12.60 14.62 16.23
CA GLU A 35 -12.06 14.68 17.59
C GLU A 35 -11.62 13.29 18.06
N LYS A 36 -10.72 13.25 19.04
CA LYS A 36 -9.96 12.03 19.39
C LYS A 36 -10.86 10.86 19.83
N ASP A 37 -12.02 11.14 20.44
CA ASP A 37 -12.90 10.13 21.06
C ASP A 37 -14.41 10.38 20.82
N CYS A 38 -14.79 11.28 19.91
CA CYS A 38 -16.19 11.54 19.57
C CYS A 38 -16.44 11.24 18.08
N PRO A 39 -17.00 10.06 17.73
CA PRO A 39 -17.32 9.76 16.35
C PRO A 39 -18.49 10.61 15.88
N CYS A 40 -18.36 11.21 14.69
CA CYS A 40 -19.49 11.75 13.95
C CYS A 40 -19.94 10.70 12.93
N GLU A 41 -21.20 10.30 13.00
CA GLU A 41 -21.81 9.33 12.08
C GLU A 41 -22.83 10.00 11.15
N VAL A 42 -22.84 9.55 9.91
CA VAL A 42 -23.89 9.84 8.93
C VAL A 42 -24.43 8.53 8.39
N SER A 43 -25.71 8.48 8.05
CA SER A 43 -26.35 7.26 7.55
C SER A 43 -27.27 7.53 6.36
N LEU A 44 -27.46 6.49 5.54
CA LEU A 44 -28.44 6.45 4.47
C LEU A 44 -29.23 5.15 4.57
N THR A 45 -30.55 5.27 4.51
CA THR A 45 -31.44 4.13 4.24
C THR A 45 -31.44 3.78 2.74
N ASP A 46 -32.01 2.62 2.38
CA ASP A 46 -32.20 2.24 0.97
C ASP A 46 -32.91 3.32 0.15
N GLY A 47 -34.00 3.89 0.69
CA GLY A 47 -34.76 4.95 0.03
C GLY A 47 -33.98 6.25 -0.12
N GLN A 48 -33.24 6.65 0.92
CA GLN A 48 -32.42 7.87 0.89
C GLN A 48 -31.24 7.75 -0.08
N LEU A 49 -30.60 6.58 -0.12
CA LEU A 49 -29.52 6.30 -1.06
C LEU A 49 -30.04 6.32 -2.50
N PHE A 50 -31.16 5.66 -2.78
CA PHE A 50 -31.76 5.66 -4.11
C PHE A 50 -32.14 7.08 -4.56
N LYS A 51 -32.75 7.89 -3.68
CA LYS A 51 -33.05 9.30 -3.98
C LYS A 51 -31.78 10.09 -4.30
N SER A 52 -30.72 9.94 -3.51
CA SER A 52 -29.44 10.63 -3.71
C SER A 52 -28.77 10.21 -5.02
N ALA A 53 -28.74 8.90 -5.29
CA ALA A 53 -28.22 8.34 -6.53
C ALA A 53 -29.01 8.80 -7.77
N LEU A 54 -30.35 8.91 -7.69
CA LEU A 54 -31.18 9.41 -8.79
C LEU A 54 -30.90 10.88 -9.12
N LYS A 55 -30.68 11.74 -8.12
CA LYS A 55 -30.29 13.14 -8.33
C LYS A 55 -28.97 13.22 -9.09
N ILE A 56 -28.00 12.40 -8.69
CA ILE A 56 -26.69 12.31 -9.36
C ILE A 56 -26.85 11.76 -10.79
N ALA A 57 -27.65 10.71 -10.97
CA ALA A 57 -27.94 10.15 -12.29
C ALA A 57 -28.56 11.19 -13.23
N SER A 58 -29.45 12.05 -12.72
CA SER A 58 -30.07 13.14 -13.46
C SER A 58 -29.03 14.16 -13.94
N ALA A 59 -28.12 14.58 -13.05
CA ALA A 59 -27.04 15.49 -13.39
C ALA A 59 -26.05 14.90 -14.42
N ILE A 60 -25.78 13.59 -14.33
CA ILE A 60 -24.92 12.85 -15.27
C ILE A 60 -25.56 12.81 -16.67
N LYS A 61 -26.86 12.48 -16.76
CA LYS A 61 -27.56 12.34 -18.05
C LYS A 61 -27.65 13.60 -18.88
N HIS A 62 -27.55 14.77 -18.25
CA HIS A 62 -27.48 16.04 -19.00
C HIS A 62 -26.19 16.17 -19.83
N ARG A 63 -25.19 15.31 -19.60
CA ARG A 63 -23.86 15.42 -20.22
C ARG A 63 -23.32 14.13 -20.82
N LEU A 64 -23.70 12.99 -20.26
CA LEU A 64 -23.16 11.67 -20.63
C LEU A 64 -24.28 10.76 -21.15
N CYS A 65 -23.92 9.91 -22.10
CA CYS A 65 -24.78 8.85 -22.63
C CYS A 65 -24.51 7.52 -21.93
N THR A 66 -25.42 6.55 -22.11
CA THR A 66 -25.19 5.18 -21.64
C THR A 66 -23.91 4.59 -22.25
N GLY A 67 -23.08 3.97 -21.41
CA GLY A 67 -21.76 3.46 -21.78
C GLY A 67 -20.62 4.48 -21.68
N ASP A 68 -20.94 5.77 -21.47
CA ASP A 68 -19.92 6.75 -21.09
C ASP A 68 -19.29 6.44 -19.75
N ARG A 69 -18.09 6.99 -19.51
CA ARG A 69 -17.33 6.76 -18.28
C ARG A 69 -17.32 8.04 -17.47
N ALA A 70 -17.45 7.93 -16.15
CA ALA A 70 -17.30 9.06 -15.23
C ALA A 70 -16.36 8.66 -14.10
N LEU A 71 -15.35 9.49 -13.87
CA LEU A 71 -14.39 9.28 -12.80
C LEU A 71 -14.97 9.72 -11.46
N ILE A 72 -14.88 8.88 -10.44
CA ILE A 72 -15.33 9.18 -9.09
C ILE A 72 -14.11 9.51 -8.25
N LEU A 73 -13.99 10.78 -7.87
CA LEU A 73 -12.89 11.33 -7.10
C LEU A 73 -13.35 11.81 -5.71
N CYS A 74 -14.41 11.23 -5.15
CA CYS A 74 -14.85 11.56 -3.81
C CYS A 74 -13.92 10.93 -2.75
N ALA A 75 -13.79 11.56 -1.59
CA ALA A 75 -13.23 10.89 -0.41
C ALA A 75 -14.12 9.70 0.00
N PRO A 76 -13.59 8.68 0.71
CA PRO A 76 -14.42 7.61 1.27
C PRO A 76 -15.54 8.19 2.13
N GLY A 77 -16.79 7.83 1.84
CA GLY A 77 -17.98 8.40 2.49
C GLY A 77 -19.25 8.10 1.71
N LEU A 78 -20.39 8.62 2.22
CA LEU A 78 -21.71 8.39 1.61
C LEU A 78 -21.88 9.09 0.26
N ASP A 79 -21.16 10.20 0.02
CA ASP A 79 -21.14 10.87 -1.29
C ASP A 79 -20.49 9.99 -2.36
N TYR A 80 -19.40 9.29 -2.03
CA TYR A 80 -18.76 8.34 -2.94
C TYR A 80 -19.73 7.21 -3.32
N ILE A 81 -20.41 6.64 -2.32
CA ILE A 81 -21.37 5.55 -2.52
C ILE A 81 -22.53 6.03 -3.39
N SER A 82 -23.08 7.21 -3.08
CA SER A 82 -24.16 7.82 -3.87
C SER A 82 -23.72 8.12 -5.30
N ALA A 83 -22.49 8.59 -5.51
CA ALA A 83 -21.92 8.83 -6.84
C ALA A 83 -21.76 7.55 -7.65
N PHE A 84 -21.27 6.48 -7.03
CA PHE A 84 -21.15 5.17 -7.68
C PHE A 84 -22.53 4.66 -8.14
N PHE A 85 -23.52 4.64 -7.24
CA PHE A 85 -24.87 4.22 -7.61
C PHE A 85 -25.55 5.18 -8.58
N GLY A 86 -25.24 6.47 -8.55
CA GLY A 86 -25.70 7.45 -9.55
C GLY A 86 -25.20 7.11 -10.96
N CYS A 87 -23.93 6.70 -11.11
CA CYS A 87 -23.42 6.17 -12.37
C CYS A 87 -24.20 4.92 -12.81
N GLN A 88 -24.46 3.98 -11.88
CA GLN A 88 -25.23 2.78 -12.19
C GLN A 88 -26.64 3.14 -12.68
N LEU A 89 -27.38 4.02 -12.00
CA LEU A 89 -28.75 4.40 -12.42
C LEU A 89 -28.78 5.22 -13.73
N ALA A 90 -27.66 5.87 -14.10
CA ALA A 90 -27.50 6.59 -15.35
C ALA A 90 -27.03 5.68 -16.52
N GLY A 91 -26.66 4.42 -16.27
CA GLY A 91 -26.02 3.57 -17.27
C GLY A 91 -24.63 4.04 -17.68
N VAL A 92 -23.95 4.78 -16.80
CA VAL A 92 -22.58 5.28 -16.98
C VAL A 92 -21.61 4.36 -16.24
N VAL A 93 -20.50 4.03 -16.89
CA VAL A 93 -19.43 3.20 -16.33
C VAL A 93 -18.69 4.00 -15.28
N ALA A 94 -18.78 3.57 -14.02
CA ALA A 94 -18.07 4.22 -12.93
C ALA A 94 -16.56 3.95 -13.03
N VAL A 95 -15.74 4.97 -12.79
CA VAL A 95 -14.28 4.83 -12.69
C VAL A 95 -13.81 5.27 -11.31
N PRO A 96 -13.81 4.35 -10.32
CA PRO A 96 -13.23 4.54 -9.00
C PRO A 96 -11.79 5.06 -9.01
N ALA A 97 -11.53 6.21 -8.39
CA ALA A 97 -10.20 6.76 -8.22
C ALA A 97 -10.03 7.39 -6.82
N TYR A 98 -8.80 7.74 -6.46
CA TYR A 98 -8.51 8.41 -5.19
C TYR A 98 -8.08 9.86 -5.41
N PRO A 99 -8.58 10.82 -4.61
CA PRO A 99 -8.11 12.20 -4.61
C PRO A 99 -6.58 12.33 -4.60
N PRO A 100 -5.99 13.09 -5.52
CA PRO A 100 -4.56 13.30 -5.54
C PRO A 100 -4.11 14.09 -4.31
N ARG A 101 -2.96 13.72 -3.73
CA ARG A 101 -2.36 14.39 -2.55
C ARG A 101 -1.05 15.09 -2.89
N ASN A 102 -0.50 14.84 -4.06
CA ASN A 102 0.77 15.34 -4.55
C ASN A 102 0.80 15.23 -6.08
N THR A 103 1.82 15.83 -6.71
CA THR A 103 1.99 15.85 -8.17
C THR A 103 2.03 14.45 -8.80
N LYS A 104 2.66 13.46 -8.14
CA LYS A 104 2.70 12.08 -8.66
C LYS A 104 1.31 11.42 -8.67
N HIS A 105 0.45 11.73 -7.71
CA HIS A 105 -0.94 11.27 -7.73
C HIS A 105 -1.75 11.98 -8.82
N MET A 106 -1.41 13.23 -9.17
CA MET A 106 -1.99 13.93 -10.34
C MET A 106 -1.64 13.22 -11.65
N ASP A 107 -0.37 12.85 -11.87
CA ASP A 107 0.04 12.15 -13.10
C ASP A 107 -0.70 10.81 -13.28
N ARG A 108 -0.91 10.09 -12.17
CA ARG A 108 -1.69 8.86 -12.17
C ARG A 108 -3.16 9.14 -12.50
N LEU A 109 -3.75 10.20 -11.95
CA LEU A 109 -5.12 10.60 -12.27
C LEU A 109 -5.28 10.93 -13.75
N TYR A 110 -4.36 11.69 -14.34
CA TYR A 110 -4.36 11.99 -15.78
C TYR A 110 -4.21 10.74 -16.63
N SER A 111 -3.35 9.82 -16.22
CA SER A 111 -3.22 8.52 -16.89
C SER A 111 -4.52 7.72 -16.88
N ILE A 112 -5.27 7.77 -15.77
CA ILE A 112 -6.58 7.10 -15.65
C ILE A 112 -7.63 7.79 -16.53
N LEU A 113 -7.71 9.13 -16.50
CA LEU A 113 -8.65 9.90 -17.35
C LEU A 113 -8.43 9.62 -18.84
N ALA A 114 -7.17 9.60 -19.27
CA ALA A 114 -6.79 9.30 -20.65
C ALA A 114 -7.13 7.85 -21.03
N ASP A 115 -6.78 6.86 -20.19
CA ASP A 115 -7.06 5.44 -20.43
C ASP A 115 -8.57 5.15 -20.45
N ALA A 116 -9.32 5.71 -19.50
CA ALA A 116 -10.78 5.60 -19.41
C ALA A 116 -11.52 6.45 -20.45
N GLN A 117 -10.83 7.30 -21.21
CA GLN A 117 -11.43 8.18 -22.22
C GLN A 117 -12.61 8.98 -21.65
N THR A 118 -12.37 9.69 -20.56
CA THR A 118 -13.36 10.58 -19.93
C THR A 118 -12.73 11.88 -19.44
N SER A 119 -13.49 12.96 -19.55
CA SER A 119 -13.21 14.26 -18.95
C SER A 119 -14.15 14.61 -17.80
N THR A 120 -15.16 13.76 -17.52
CA THR A 120 -16.17 14.02 -16.49
C THR A 120 -15.74 13.42 -15.15
N ILE A 121 -15.75 14.26 -14.11
CA ILE A 121 -15.32 13.92 -12.76
C ILE A 121 -16.45 14.23 -11.77
N LEU A 122 -16.86 13.22 -11.01
CA LEU A 122 -17.71 13.34 -9.83
C LEU A 122 -16.80 13.55 -8.61
N CYS A 123 -16.92 14.69 -7.94
CA CYS A 123 -16.07 15.06 -6.81
C CYS A 123 -16.85 15.84 -5.76
N GLN A 124 -16.19 16.22 -4.67
CA GLN A 124 -16.75 17.18 -3.71
C GLN A 124 -16.44 18.61 -4.16
N SER A 125 -17.30 19.58 -3.83
CA SER A 125 -17.16 20.99 -4.19
C SER A 125 -15.85 21.62 -3.71
N ASP A 126 -15.36 21.22 -2.53
CA ASP A 126 -14.10 21.68 -1.93
C ASP A 126 -12.82 21.17 -2.63
N GLN A 127 -12.98 20.25 -3.59
CA GLN A 127 -11.88 19.74 -4.41
C GLN A 127 -11.76 20.44 -5.77
N LEU A 128 -12.75 21.26 -6.15
CA LEU A 128 -12.80 21.89 -7.48
C LEU A 128 -11.58 22.77 -7.73
N ASP A 129 -11.24 23.66 -6.80
CA ASP A 129 -10.13 24.60 -6.97
C ASP A 129 -8.79 23.88 -7.17
N LYS A 130 -8.55 22.81 -6.40
CA LYS A 130 -7.32 22.00 -6.49
C LYS A 130 -7.18 21.23 -7.81
N LEU A 131 -8.30 20.91 -8.45
CA LEU A 131 -8.33 20.13 -9.69
C LEU A 131 -8.37 21.05 -10.93
N ALA A 132 -8.87 22.28 -10.79
CA ALA A 132 -8.98 23.27 -11.85
C ALA A 132 -7.63 23.90 -12.23
N GLU A 133 -6.65 23.94 -11.32
CA GLU A 133 -5.29 24.47 -11.59
C GLU A 133 -4.54 23.74 -12.72
N GLY A 134 -4.98 22.54 -13.12
CA GLY A 134 -4.33 21.70 -14.13
C GLY A 134 -4.58 22.05 -15.60
N ASN A 135 -5.37 23.08 -15.92
CA ASN A 135 -5.58 23.60 -17.29
C ASN A 135 -6.08 22.54 -18.31
N LEU A 136 -6.99 21.66 -17.87
CA LEU A 136 -7.63 20.64 -18.70
C LEU A 136 -9.11 20.97 -18.89
N ASP A 137 -9.67 20.60 -20.04
CA ASP A 137 -11.12 20.65 -20.34
C ASP A 137 -11.88 19.56 -19.54
N LEU A 138 -11.76 19.60 -18.21
CA LEU A 138 -12.43 18.70 -17.28
C LEU A 138 -13.80 19.26 -16.90
N VAL A 139 -14.77 18.37 -16.84
CA VAL A 139 -16.13 18.68 -16.42
C VAL A 139 -16.34 18.13 -15.03
N PHE A 140 -16.44 19.03 -14.05
CA PHE A 140 -16.67 18.66 -12.67
C PHE A 140 -18.16 18.64 -12.32
N LEU A 141 -18.57 17.60 -11.61
CA LEU A 141 -19.89 17.38 -11.08
C LEU A 141 -19.80 17.30 -9.54
N PRO A 142 -20.01 18.43 -8.83
CA PRO A 142 -19.93 18.46 -7.36
C PRO A 142 -21.10 17.69 -6.75
N VAL A 143 -20.81 16.50 -6.23
CA VAL A 143 -21.81 15.54 -5.75
C VAL A 143 -22.61 16.10 -4.57
N ASP A 144 -21.93 16.78 -3.64
CA ASP A 144 -22.50 17.38 -2.43
C ASP A 144 -23.44 18.58 -2.73
N GLU A 145 -23.31 19.19 -3.91
CA GLU A 145 -24.26 20.19 -4.40
C GLU A 145 -25.43 19.55 -5.15
N ILE A 146 -25.14 18.56 -6.00
CA ILE A 146 -26.15 17.87 -6.82
C ILE A 146 -27.20 17.19 -5.95
N ILE A 147 -26.80 16.53 -4.85
CA ILE A 147 -27.74 15.83 -3.95
C ILE A 147 -28.73 16.77 -3.24
N LYS A 148 -28.46 18.09 -3.22
CA LYS A 148 -29.36 19.12 -2.66
C LYS A 148 -30.45 19.55 -3.65
N GLN A 149 -30.31 19.24 -4.94
CA GLN A 149 -31.27 19.61 -5.99
C GLN A 149 -32.50 18.67 -5.98
N GLU A 150 -33.65 19.10 -6.51
CA GLU A 150 -34.88 18.26 -6.57
C GLU A 150 -35.14 17.60 -7.93
N THR A 151 -34.24 17.80 -8.91
CA THR A 151 -34.42 17.23 -10.25
C THR A 151 -34.18 15.73 -10.25
N LEU A 152 -35.14 14.97 -10.77
CA LEU A 152 -35.09 13.51 -10.90
C LEU A 152 -35.40 13.11 -12.34
N CYS A 153 -34.65 12.14 -12.87
CA CYS A 153 -34.90 11.47 -14.13
C CYS A 153 -35.30 10.01 -13.90
N ASP A 154 -35.94 9.39 -14.89
CA ASP A 154 -36.19 7.95 -14.87
C ASP A 154 -34.87 7.16 -14.85
N VAL A 155 -34.87 5.94 -14.31
CA VAL A 155 -33.72 5.03 -14.36
C VAL A 155 -33.48 4.59 -15.81
N VAL A 156 -32.21 4.50 -16.26
CA VAL A 156 -31.93 3.90 -17.59
C VAL A 156 -32.02 2.38 -17.50
N GLU A 157 -32.74 1.77 -18.43
CA GLU A 157 -32.67 0.32 -18.63
C GLU A 157 -31.46 -0.04 -19.49
N PHE A 158 -30.61 -0.93 -18.98
CA PHE A 158 -29.51 -1.54 -19.73
C PHE A 158 -29.31 -2.98 -19.27
N ASN A 159 -28.74 -3.81 -20.14
CA ASN A 159 -28.64 -5.25 -19.90
C ASN A 159 -27.43 -5.62 -19.03
N SER A 160 -27.45 -6.84 -18.47
CA SER A 160 -26.39 -7.38 -17.63
C SER A 160 -25.01 -7.49 -18.31
N GLY A 161 -24.93 -7.48 -19.65
CA GLY A 161 -23.68 -7.45 -20.40
C GLY A 161 -22.99 -6.07 -20.44
N SER A 162 -23.66 -5.00 -20.00
CA SER A 162 -23.09 -3.65 -19.97
C SER A 162 -22.04 -3.50 -18.88
N LEU A 163 -21.01 -2.70 -19.13
CA LEU A 163 -19.98 -2.37 -18.13
C LEU A 163 -20.60 -1.64 -16.94
N ALA A 164 -20.27 -2.10 -15.73
CA ALA A 164 -20.65 -1.46 -14.48
C ALA A 164 -19.57 -0.47 -14.03
N PHE A 165 -18.30 -0.88 -14.07
CA PHE A 165 -17.17 -0.06 -13.67
C PHE A 165 -15.84 -0.52 -14.29
N LEU A 166 -14.85 0.37 -14.26
CA LEU A 166 -13.45 0.06 -14.52
C LEU A 166 -12.67 0.06 -13.21
N GLN A 167 -12.18 -1.11 -12.78
CA GLN A 167 -11.35 -1.23 -11.58
C GLN A 167 -9.89 -1.05 -11.96
N TYR A 168 -9.32 0.11 -11.66
CA TYR A 168 -7.90 0.34 -11.93
C TYR A 168 -7.02 -0.41 -10.95
N THR A 169 -6.07 -1.17 -11.49
CA THR A 169 -5.00 -1.81 -10.72
C THR A 169 -3.70 -1.03 -10.90
N SER A 170 -2.82 -1.11 -9.90
CA SER A 170 -1.54 -0.39 -9.93
C SER A 170 -0.58 -0.88 -11.01
N GLY A 171 -0.80 -2.06 -11.59
CA GLY A 171 0.06 -2.68 -12.59
C GLY A 171 1.48 -2.98 -12.08
N THR A 172 2.04 -4.14 -12.43
CA THR A 172 3.47 -4.43 -12.15
C THR A 172 4.42 -3.55 -12.99
N THR A 173 3.90 -2.94 -14.06
CA THR A 173 4.63 -2.10 -15.03
C THR A 173 4.42 -0.59 -14.82
N GLY A 174 3.81 -0.17 -13.71
CA GLY A 174 3.61 1.25 -13.33
C GLY A 174 2.50 2.01 -14.07
N LYS A 175 2.09 1.60 -15.28
CA LYS A 175 0.95 2.19 -16.00
C LYS A 175 -0.39 1.59 -15.52
N PRO A 176 -1.39 2.41 -15.13
CA PRO A 176 -2.69 1.92 -14.70
C PRO A 176 -3.38 1.06 -15.77
N LYS A 177 -4.05 -0.02 -15.35
CA LYS A 177 -4.89 -0.85 -16.22
C LYS A 177 -6.29 -0.90 -15.64
N GLY A 178 -7.30 -0.44 -16.39
CA GLY A 178 -8.69 -0.54 -16.00
C GLY A 178 -9.23 -1.94 -16.30
N VAL A 179 -9.50 -2.74 -15.27
CA VAL A 179 -10.20 -4.03 -15.45
C VAL A 179 -11.67 -3.74 -15.76
N ALA A 180 -12.14 -4.22 -16.91
CA ALA A 180 -13.49 -3.96 -17.40
C ALA A 180 -14.49 -4.98 -16.81
N VAL A 181 -15.30 -4.52 -15.86
CA VAL A 181 -16.27 -5.35 -15.14
C VAL A 181 -17.68 -5.07 -15.63
N THR A 182 -18.37 -6.10 -16.12
CA THR A 182 -19.80 -6.03 -16.49
C THR A 182 -20.71 -6.23 -15.28
N ASN A 183 -21.96 -5.78 -15.40
CA ASN A 183 -22.98 -6.04 -14.39
C ASN A 183 -23.17 -7.54 -14.12
N ARG A 184 -23.14 -8.38 -15.16
CA ARG A 184 -23.20 -9.84 -15.06
C ARG A 184 -22.07 -10.39 -14.20
N GLN A 185 -20.83 -9.96 -14.44
CA GLN A 185 -19.66 -10.43 -13.70
C GLN A 185 -19.69 -9.94 -12.24
N LEU A 186 -20.10 -8.68 -12.02
CA LEU A 186 -20.31 -8.14 -10.68
C LEU A 186 -21.34 -8.95 -9.88
N LEU A 187 -22.54 -9.13 -10.46
CA LEU A 187 -23.61 -9.89 -9.79
C LEU A 187 -23.22 -11.36 -9.60
N ALA A 188 -22.55 -11.96 -10.58
CA ALA A 188 -22.02 -13.31 -10.43
C ALA A 188 -21.05 -13.40 -9.23
N ASN A 189 -20.16 -12.42 -9.03
CA ASN A 189 -19.24 -12.44 -7.90
C ASN A 189 -19.96 -12.19 -6.56
N ALA A 190 -20.91 -11.25 -6.52
CA ALA A 190 -21.73 -11.00 -5.34
C ALA A 190 -22.55 -12.25 -4.93
N GLU A 191 -23.10 -13.00 -5.89
CA GLU A 191 -23.74 -14.29 -5.65
C GLU A 191 -22.77 -15.32 -5.06
N ARG A 192 -21.54 -15.41 -5.57
CA ARG A 192 -20.53 -16.34 -5.02
C ARG A 192 -20.14 -15.97 -3.60
N ILE A 193 -19.99 -14.69 -3.29
CA ILE A 193 -19.76 -14.21 -1.93
C ILE A 193 -20.94 -14.57 -1.03
N HIS A 194 -22.17 -14.44 -1.53
CA HIS A 194 -23.37 -14.78 -0.80
C HIS A 194 -23.45 -16.28 -0.45
N GLU A 195 -23.20 -17.14 -1.43
CA GLU A 195 -23.10 -18.59 -1.27
C GLU A 195 -21.95 -18.97 -0.33
N TYR A 196 -20.81 -18.28 -0.41
CA TYR A 196 -19.64 -18.49 0.45
C TYR A 196 -19.94 -18.24 1.93
N PHE A 197 -20.83 -17.29 2.24
CA PHE A 197 -21.31 -17.05 3.60
C PHE A 197 -22.44 -18.00 4.03
N GLY A 198 -22.78 -19.00 3.21
CA GLY A 198 -23.79 -20.01 3.53
C GLY A 198 -25.22 -19.58 3.23
N HIS A 199 -25.42 -18.45 2.54
CA HIS A 199 -26.76 -17.98 2.17
C HIS A 199 -27.22 -18.59 0.83
N SER A 200 -28.53 -18.80 0.70
CA SER A 200 -29.14 -19.25 -0.55
C SER A 200 -29.18 -18.12 -1.57
N ARG A 201 -28.87 -18.41 -2.84
CA ARG A 201 -28.88 -17.44 -3.97
C ARG A 201 -30.16 -16.59 -4.09
N ARG A 202 -31.29 -17.07 -3.55
CA ARG A 202 -32.62 -16.45 -3.69
C ARG A 202 -33.12 -15.72 -2.45
N GLU A 203 -32.39 -15.76 -1.35
CA GLU A 203 -32.81 -15.18 -0.09
C GLU A 203 -32.03 -13.88 0.15
N ALA A 204 -32.65 -12.91 0.81
CA ALA A 204 -31.86 -11.84 1.40
C ALA A 204 -30.96 -12.46 2.47
N GLY A 205 -29.76 -11.90 2.68
CA GLY A 205 -28.93 -12.30 3.80
C GLY A 205 -29.70 -12.15 5.11
N ASN A 206 -29.26 -12.86 6.14
CA ASN A 206 -29.86 -12.73 7.47
C ASN A 206 -29.91 -11.23 7.86
N PRO A 207 -31.10 -10.66 8.13
CA PRO A 207 -31.23 -9.22 8.44
C PRO A 207 -30.46 -8.79 9.69
N ASP A 208 -30.07 -9.75 10.54
CA ASP A 208 -29.23 -9.52 11.72
C ASP A 208 -27.72 -9.54 11.41
N GLU A 209 -27.33 -9.82 10.16
CA GLU A 209 -25.94 -9.74 9.72
C GLU A 209 -25.63 -8.36 9.14
N ALA A 210 -24.39 -7.93 9.37
CA ALA A 210 -23.90 -6.66 8.87
C ALA A 210 -22.41 -6.75 8.53
N MET A 211 -22.00 -5.93 7.57
CA MET A 211 -20.61 -5.74 7.19
C MET A 211 -20.01 -4.58 7.98
N CYS A 212 -18.78 -4.71 8.46
CA CYS A 212 -17.98 -3.62 8.99
C CYS A 212 -16.64 -3.52 8.26
N GLY A 213 -16.21 -2.33 7.87
CA GLY A 213 -14.96 -2.16 7.14
C GLY A 213 -14.44 -0.73 7.07
N TRP A 214 -13.18 -0.59 6.68
CA TRP A 214 -12.51 0.70 6.51
C TRP A 214 -11.77 0.81 5.17
N LEU A 215 -11.85 -0.24 4.35
CA LEU A 215 -11.06 -0.38 3.15
C LEU A 215 -11.41 0.71 2.13
N PRO A 216 -10.40 1.17 1.36
CA PRO A 216 -10.64 2.21 0.36
C PRO A 216 -11.63 1.73 -0.71
N PRO A 217 -12.63 2.56 -1.07
CA PRO A 217 -13.68 2.17 -2.01
C PRO A 217 -13.24 2.20 -3.48
N TYR A 218 -11.97 2.54 -3.73
CA TYR A 218 -11.30 2.47 -5.04
C TYR A 218 -10.39 1.23 -5.17
N HIS A 219 -10.37 0.35 -4.17
CA HIS A 219 -9.78 -0.98 -4.23
C HIS A 219 -10.91 -2.02 -4.31
N ASP A 220 -10.72 -3.12 -5.04
CA ASP A 220 -11.72 -4.16 -5.27
C ASP A 220 -12.39 -4.68 -3.97
N MET A 221 -11.58 -5.03 -2.96
CA MET A 221 -12.04 -5.54 -1.66
C MET A 221 -12.87 -4.52 -0.87
N GLY A 222 -12.56 -3.23 -1.00
CA GLY A 222 -13.38 -2.16 -0.44
C GLY A 222 -14.67 -1.97 -1.22
N LEU A 223 -14.57 -1.77 -2.54
CA LEU A 223 -15.72 -1.54 -3.39
C LEU A 223 -16.69 -2.74 -3.43
N VAL A 224 -16.24 -3.87 -3.96
CA VAL A 224 -17.09 -5.05 -4.16
C VAL A 224 -17.42 -5.67 -2.80
N GLY A 225 -16.42 -5.85 -1.95
CA GLY A 225 -16.58 -6.55 -0.67
C GLY A 225 -17.39 -5.75 0.34
N THR A 226 -17.01 -4.51 0.63
CA THR A 226 -17.63 -3.74 1.72
C THR A 226 -18.77 -2.83 1.29
N ILE A 227 -18.93 -2.51 -0.01
CA ILE A 227 -20.02 -1.64 -0.48
C ILE A 227 -21.03 -2.43 -1.31
N LEU A 228 -20.62 -3.08 -2.41
CA LEU A 228 -21.56 -3.66 -3.36
C LEU A 228 -22.18 -4.97 -2.86
N TYR A 229 -21.42 -5.84 -2.19
CA TYR A 229 -21.96 -7.07 -1.62
C TYR A 229 -23.03 -6.81 -0.55
N PRO A 230 -22.85 -5.90 0.43
CA PRO A 230 -23.91 -5.56 1.38
C PRO A 230 -25.21 -5.08 0.73
N MET A 231 -25.11 -4.25 -0.33
CA MET A 231 -26.28 -3.86 -1.13
C MET A 231 -26.88 -5.06 -1.85
N PHE A 232 -26.07 -5.94 -2.42
CA PHE A 232 -26.56 -7.18 -3.04
C PHE A 232 -27.32 -8.05 -2.04
N ALA A 233 -26.76 -8.28 -0.84
CA ALA A 233 -27.31 -9.17 0.17
C ALA A 233 -28.46 -8.54 0.98
N GLY A 234 -28.57 -7.21 1.02
CA GLY A 234 -29.59 -6.52 1.80
C GLY A 234 -29.24 -6.38 3.28
N MET A 235 -27.94 -6.32 3.58
CA MET A 235 -27.43 -6.10 4.93
C MET A 235 -26.92 -4.65 5.10
N PRO A 236 -26.92 -4.10 6.33
CA PRO A 236 -26.25 -2.84 6.61
C PRO A 236 -24.73 -2.96 6.43
N SER A 237 -24.08 -1.84 6.09
CA SER A 237 -22.63 -1.72 6.13
C SER A 237 -22.18 -0.51 6.95
N TYR A 238 -21.36 -0.78 7.96
CA TYR A 238 -20.75 0.19 8.87
C TYR A 238 -19.32 0.47 8.43
N LEU A 239 -19.04 1.70 8.01
CA LEU A 239 -17.82 2.05 7.29
C LEU A 239 -17.07 3.20 7.96
N MET A 240 -15.75 3.23 7.81
CA MET A 240 -14.92 4.41 8.09
C MET A 240 -13.84 4.61 7.03
N GLY A 241 -13.16 5.74 7.04
CA GLY A 241 -12.04 5.99 6.13
C GLY A 241 -10.77 5.22 6.53
N PRO A 242 -9.91 4.81 5.56
CA PRO A 242 -8.65 4.11 5.88
C PRO A 242 -7.71 4.89 6.81
N ALA A 243 -7.68 6.22 6.68
CA ALA A 243 -6.88 7.07 7.55
C ALA A 243 -7.28 6.94 9.02
N SER A 244 -8.59 6.79 9.31
CA SER A 244 -9.11 6.61 10.67
C SER A 244 -8.60 5.32 11.30
N PHE A 245 -8.57 4.23 10.53
CA PHE A 245 -8.02 2.94 10.97
C PHE A 245 -6.50 3.02 11.21
N ILE A 246 -5.73 3.54 10.24
CA ILE A 246 -4.27 3.63 10.36
C ILE A 246 -3.84 4.48 11.56
N GLN A 247 -4.58 5.57 11.83
CA GLN A 247 -4.34 6.44 12.97
C GLN A 247 -4.59 5.71 14.29
N GLN A 248 -5.69 4.96 14.40
CA GLN A 248 -6.07 4.26 15.63
C GLN A 248 -6.83 2.96 15.29
N PRO A 249 -6.13 1.81 15.17
CA PRO A 249 -6.73 0.54 14.74
C PRO A 249 -7.89 0.05 15.63
N LYS A 250 -7.85 0.40 16.92
CA LYS A 250 -8.92 0.08 17.87
C LYS A 250 -10.30 0.53 17.40
N ARG A 251 -10.40 1.66 16.68
CA ARG A 251 -11.68 2.17 16.15
C ARG A 251 -12.42 1.13 15.32
N TRP A 252 -11.71 0.31 14.54
CA TRP A 252 -12.33 -0.74 13.74
C TRP A 252 -12.90 -1.87 14.61
N LEU A 253 -12.15 -2.32 15.64
CA LEU A 253 -12.64 -3.36 16.55
C LEU A 253 -13.76 -2.85 17.48
N SER A 254 -13.70 -1.59 17.90
CA SER A 254 -14.79 -0.93 18.63
C SER A 254 -16.05 -0.86 17.77
N LEU A 255 -15.93 -0.49 16.49
CA LEU A 255 -17.07 -0.45 15.59
C LEU A 255 -17.69 -1.85 15.38
N LEU A 256 -16.86 -2.88 15.22
CA LEU A 256 -17.33 -4.27 15.18
C LEU A 256 -18.12 -4.65 16.44
N SER A 257 -17.61 -4.25 17.62
CA SER A 257 -18.24 -4.53 18.90
C SER A 257 -19.55 -3.79 19.11
N GLU A 258 -19.58 -2.48 18.83
CA GLU A 258 -20.75 -1.62 19.04
C GLU A 258 -21.90 -1.95 18.08
N THR A 259 -21.57 -2.35 16.85
CA THR A 259 -22.58 -2.64 15.81
C THR A 259 -23.02 -4.10 15.77
N GLY A 260 -22.29 -5.00 16.44
CA GLY A 260 -22.49 -6.44 16.34
C GLY A 260 -22.27 -7.00 14.93
N ALA A 261 -21.51 -6.30 14.08
CA ALA A 261 -21.29 -6.73 12.71
C ALA A 261 -20.58 -8.09 12.64
N SER A 262 -21.15 -8.99 11.85
CA SER A 262 -20.74 -10.40 11.78
C SER A 262 -19.72 -10.69 10.68
N ILE A 263 -19.50 -9.73 9.77
CA ILE A 263 -18.61 -9.89 8.62
C ILE A 263 -17.65 -8.70 8.56
N THR A 264 -16.37 -9.00 8.37
CA THR A 264 -15.36 -7.99 8.05
C THR A 264 -14.28 -8.56 7.15
N THR A 265 -13.57 -7.68 6.45
CA THR A 265 -12.47 -8.07 5.57
C THR A 265 -11.33 -7.07 5.67
N ALA A 266 -10.10 -7.58 5.73
CA ALA A 266 -8.91 -6.75 5.77
C ALA A 266 -7.68 -7.52 5.26
N PRO A 267 -6.67 -6.81 4.73
CA PRO A 267 -5.37 -7.42 4.41
C PRO A 267 -4.63 -7.85 5.68
N ASN A 268 -3.65 -8.75 5.53
CA ASN A 268 -2.92 -9.35 6.64
C ASN A 268 -2.29 -8.31 7.59
N PHE A 269 -1.69 -7.24 7.06
CA PHE A 269 -1.04 -6.20 7.85
C PHE A 269 -1.99 -5.52 8.83
N ALA A 270 -3.28 -5.43 8.49
CA ALA A 270 -4.25 -4.74 9.33
C ALA A 270 -4.53 -5.50 10.63
N TRP A 271 -4.64 -6.83 10.52
CA TRP A 271 -4.75 -7.72 11.67
C TRP A 271 -3.51 -7.62 12.55
N GLN A 272 -2.32 -7.60 11.96
CA GLN A 272 -1.06 -7.41 12.69
C GLN A 272 -1.00 -6.04 13.38
N MET A 273 -1.43 -4.98 12.70
CA MET A 273 -1.44 -3.63 13.28
C MET A 273 -2.36 -3.52 14.49
N CYS A 274 -3.48 -4.26 14.52
CA CYS A 274 -4.31 -4.38 15.71
C CYS A 274 -3.55 -5.06 16.86
N CYS A 275 -2.79 -6.12 16.58
CA CYS A 275 -1.97 -6.78 17.60
C CYS A 275 -0.90 -5.84 18.18
N ASP A 276 -0.26 -5.05 17.31
CA ASP A 276 0.88 -4.20 17.66
C ASP A 276 0.47 -2.93 18.40
N LYS A 277 -0.68 -2.33 18.04
CA LYS A 277 -1.06 -0.99 18.51
C LYS A 277 -2.15 -0.95 19.58
N ILE A 278 -2.94 -2.01 19.74
CA ILE A 278 -4.00 -2.04 20.77
C ILE A 278 -3.38 -2.61 22.03
N GLU A 279 -3.48 -1.91 23.16
CA GLU A 279 -2.92 -2.42 24.42
C GLU A 279 -3.77 -3.56 24.99
N ASP A 280 -3.16 -4.49 25.74
CA ASP A 280 -3.89 -5.61 26.34
C ASP A 280 -4.96 -5.16 27.36
N SER A 281 -4.74 -4.00 27.99
CA SER A 281 -5.72 -3.33 28.87
C SER A 281 -6.97 -2.88 28.11
N GLU A 282 -6.85 -2.60 26.81
CA GLU A 282 -7.94 -2.08 25.98
C GLU A 282 -8.82 -3.20 25.41
N THR A 283 -8.34 -4.45 25.37
CA THR A 283 -9.11 -5.56 24.79
C THR A 283 -10.34 -5.89 25.64
N ALA A 284 -10.30 -5.63 26.96
CA ALA A 284 -11.43 -5.83 27.87
C ALA A 284 -12.64 -4.93 27.56
N SER A 285 -12.47 -3.88 26.76
CA SER A 285 -13.56 -2.99 26.33
C SER A 285 -14.25 -3.44 25.03
N LEU A 286 -13.83 -4.57 24.45
CA LEU A 286 -14.31 -5.06 23.16
C LEU A 286 -15.13 -6.34 23.34
N ASP A 287 -16.14 -6.51 22.49
CA ASP A 287 -16.88 -7.75 22.27
C ASP A 287 -16.87 -8.09 20.78
N LEU A 288 -16.15 -9.13 20.41
CA LEU A 288 -15.99 -9.67 19.06
C LEU A 288 -16.70 -11.01 18.88
N SER A 289 -17.53 -11.44 19.85
CA SER A 289 -18.25 -12.72 19.80
C SER A 289 -19.27 -12.80 18.65
N HIS A 290 -19.73 -11.65 18.17
CA HIS A 290 -20.62 -11.54 17.02
C HIS A 290 -19.92 -11.78 15.66
N LEU A 291 -18.58 -11.69 15.61
CA LEU A 291 -17.83 -11.81 14.36
C LEU A 291 -17.78 -13.26 13.88
N LYS A 292 -18.53 -13.56 12.80
CA LYS A 292 -18.61 -14.90 12.21
C LYS A 292 -17.57 -15.13 11.11
N HIS A 293 -17.30 -14.09 10.32
CA HIS A 293 -16.46 -14.16 9.14
C HIS A 293 -15.42 -13.02 9.14
N ALA A 294 -14.19 -13.37 9.52
CA ALA A 294 -13.03 -12.48 9.50
C ALA A 294 -12.15 -12.79 8.27
N LEU A 295 -12.43 -12.14 7.14
CA LEU A 295 -11.73 -12.42 5.89
C LEU A 295 -10.32 -11.79 5.88
N ASN A 296 -9.33 -12.58 5.48
CA ASN A 296 -7.96 -12.13 5.30
C ASN A 296 -7.49 -12.45 3.87
N GLY A 297 -7.12 -11.42 3.10
CA GLY A 297 -6.77 -11.57 1.69
C GLY A 297 -6.13 -10.32 1.10
N ALA A 298 -6.09 -10.22 -0.23
CA ALA A 298 -5.42 -9.17 -1.00
C ALA A 298 -3.86 -9.16 -0.90
N GLU A 299 -3.28 -9.84 0.07
CA GLU A 299 -1.85 -10.10 0.23
C GLU A 299 -1.63 -11.45 0.92
N PRO A 300 -0.39 -11.96 0.99
CA PRO A 300 -0.15 -13.25 1.61
C PRO A 300 -0.57 -13.29 3.08
N VAL A 301 -1.36 -14.31 3.40
CA VAL A 301 -1.91 -14.53 4.73
C VAL A 301 -0.86 -15.23 5.60
N ARG A 302 -0.57 -14.65 6.77
CA ARG A 302 0.46 -15.15 7.67
C ARG A 302 -0.16 -15.85 8.87
N LYS A 303 0.20 -17.12 9.05
CA LYS A 303 -0.20 -17.91 10.21
C LYS A 303 0.12 -17.21 11.54
N GLY A 304 1.34 -16.67 11.68
CA GLY A 304 1.77 -15.95 12.89
C GLY A 304 0.85 -14.77 13.25
N THR A 305 0.41 -14.00 12.25
CA THR A 305 -0.55 -12.91 12.45
C THR A 305 -1.90 -13.42 12.93
N LEU A 306 -2.42 -14.50 12.32
CA LEU A 306 -3.70 -15.09 12.72
C LEU A 306 -3.65 -15.63 14.15
N GLU A 307 -2.57 -16.30 14.53
CA GLU A 307 -2.36 -16.84 15.89
C GLU A 307 -2.21 -15.74 16.93
N ALA A 308 -1.44 -14.68 16.62
CA ALA A 308 -1.25 -13.53 17.50
C ALA A 308 -2.57 -12.80 17.76
N PHE A 309 -3.34 -12.53 16.70
CA PHE A 309 -4.65 -11.88 16.81
C PHE A 309 -5.62 -12.74 17.62
N SER A 310 -5.72 -14.03 17.28
CA SER A 310 -6.62 -14.95 17.98
C SER A 310 -6.32 -15.03 19.47
N ARG A 311 -5.03 -15.08 19.84
CA ARG A 311 -4.62 -15.14 21.25
C ARG A 311 -4.94 -13.85 22.00
N LYS A 312 -4.64 -12.70 21.39
CA LYS A 312 -4.79 -11.40 22.03
C LYS A 312 -6.25 -11.02 22.26
N PHE A 313 -7.11 -11.29 21.28
CA PHE A 313 -8.52 -10.91 21.33
C PHE A 313 -9.46 -12.04 21.78
N ALA A 314 -8.93 -13.17 22.25
CA ALA A 314 -9.73 -14.26 22.82
C ALA A 314 -10.59 -13.80 24.02
N SER A 315 -10.06 -12.90 24.86
CA SER A 315 -10.81 -12.34 26.00
C SER A 315 -11.96 -11.42 25.59
N ALA A 316 -11.92 -10.88 24.38
CA ALA A 316 -13.00 -10.15 23.74
C ALA A 316 -13.99 -11.09 23.01
N GLY A 317 -13.87 -12.42 23.14
CA GLY A 317 -14.78 -13.38 22.51
C GLY A 317 -14.45 -13.75 21.06
N PHE A 318 -13.29 -13.35 20.53
CA PHE A 318 -12.87 -13.77 19.18
C PHE A 318 -12.36 -15.22 19.17
N GLU A 319 -12.84 -16.02 18.21
CA GLU A 319 -12.39 -17.41 18.01
C GLU A 319 -11.51 -17.54 16.75
N ALA A 320 -10.42 -18.31 16.85
CA ALA A 320 -9.50 -18.55 15.72
C ALA A 320 -10.19 -19.17 14.49
N SER A 321 -11.26 -19.95 14.73
CA SER A 321 -12.10 -20.58 13.70
C SER A 321 -12.95 -19.58 12.91
N ARG A 322 -12.94 -18.27 13.23
CA ARG A 322 -13.63 -17.21 12.49
C ARG A 322 -12.81 -16.64 11.34
N PHE A 323 -11.49 -16.88 11.32
CA PHE A 323 -10.65 -16.45 10.21
C PHE A 323 -10.99 -17.18 8.91
N ARG A 324 -11.02 -16.41 7.82
CA ARG A 324 -11.34 -16.88 6.47
C ARG A 324 -10.28 -16.35 5.49
N PRO A 325 -9.15 -17.06 5.32
CA PRO A 325 -8.23 -16.75 4.24
C PRO A 325 -8.93 -16.85 2.88
N VAL A 326 -8.73 -15.85 2.03
CA VAL A 326 -9.34 -15.77 0.71
C VAL A 326 -8.32 -15.29 -0.32
N TYR A 327 -8.49 -15.75 -1.56
CA TYR A 327 -7.70 -15.32 -2.70
C TYR A 327 -8.59 -14.75 -3.80
N GLY A 328 -8.09 -13.72 -4.45
CA GLY A 328 -8.87 -12.91 -5.37
C GLY A 328 -8.14 -11.65 -5.86
N MET A 329 -8.66 -11.06 -6.92
CA MET A 329 -8.13 -9.86 -7.58
C MET A 329 -9.21 -9.15 -8.40
N ALA A 330 -8.90 -7.95 -8.86
CA ALA A 330 -9.78 -7.17 -9.72
C ALA A 330 -10.18 -7.93 -11.00
N GLU A 331 -9.26 -8.70 -11.58
CA GLU A 331 -9.49 -9.54 -12.77
C GLU A 331 -10.51 -10.67 -12.54
N THR A 332 -10.75 -11.05 -11.28
CA THR A 332 -11.84 -11.97 -10.87
C THR A 332 -13.00 -11.22 -10.21
N VAL A 333 -13.10 -9.90 -10.44
CA VAL A 333 -13.96 -8.93 -9.73
C VAL A 333 -13.60 -8.75 -8.26
N LEU A 334 -13.56 -9.84 -7.50
CA LEU A 334 -13.01 -9.90 -6.15
C LEU A 334 -12.57 -11.34 -5.81
N ILE A 335 -13.46 -12.19 -5.27
CA ILE A 335 -13.07 -13.50 -4.72
C ILE A 335 -13.00 -14.58 -5.82
N ALA A 336 -12.00 -15.46 -5.74
CA ALA A 336 -11.83 -16.64 -6.58
C ALA A 336 -11.77 -17.94 -5.77
N SER A 337 -11.14 -17.91 -4.59
CA SER A 337 -11.13 -19.03 -3.64
C SER A 337 -11.23 -18.54 -2.20
N GLY A 338 -11.68 -19.41 -1.31
CA GLY A 338 -11.74 -19.12 0.12
C GLY A 338 -11.88 -20.38 0.96
N GLN A 339 -11.46 -20.31 2.22
CA GLN A 339 -11.64 -21.44 3.14
C GLN A 339 -13.13 -21.61 3.47
N LEU A 340 -13.69 -22.80 3.20
CA LEU A 340 -15.09 -23.09 3.53
C LEU A 340 -15.31 -23.10 5.05
N VAL A 341 -16.54 -22.79 5.46
CA VAL A 341 -16.98 -23.02 6.83
C VAL A 341 -17.06 -24.52 7.04
N ASP A 342 -16.14 -25.09 7.81
CA ASP A 342 -16.32 -26.46 8.29
C ASP A 342 -17.10 -26.45 9.61
N GLU A 343 -18.03 -27.39 9.75
CA GLU A 343 -18.80 -27.60 10.98
C GLU A 343 -17.91 -28.11 12.14
N THR A 344 -16.67 -28.49 11.83
CA THR A 344 -15.70 -29.04 12.77
C THR A 344 -14.96 -27.97 13.58
N GLY A 345 -15.13 -26.69 13.25
CA GLY A 345 -14.46 -25.58 13.92
C GLY A 345 -12.95 -25.56 13.68
N THR A 346 -12.48 -26.13 12.56
CA THR A 346 -11.04 -26.26 12.30
C THR A 346 -10.43 -24.89 12.09
N THR A 347 -9.28 -24.68 12.72
CA THR A 347 -8.43 -23.53 12.49
C THR A 347 -7.93 -23.51 11.05
N VAL A 348 -7.48 -22.33 10.61
CA VAL A 348 -6.94 -22.11 9.26
C VAL A 348 -5.90 -23.17 8.89
N ARG A 349 -6.07 -23.82 7.73
CA ARG A 349 -5.09 -24.81 7.23
C ARG A 349 -3.82 -24.12 6.77
N TRP A 350 -2.69 -24.74 7.05
CA TRP A 350 -1.37 -24.26 6.64
C TRP A 350 -0.41 -25.43 6.46
N GLN A 351 0.65 -25.23 5.67
CA GLN A 351 1.71 -26.21 5.46
C GLN A 351 3.06 -25.53 5.31
N LYS A 352 4.16 -26.29 5.42
CA LYS A 352 5.50 -25.79 5.12
C LYS A 352 5.89 -26.11 3.68
N THR A 353 6.55 -25.17 3.01
CA THR A 353 7.15 -25.45 1.70
C THR A 353 8.28 -26.46 1.81
N LEU A 354 8.59 -27.10 0.69
CA LEU A 354 9.77 -27.94 0.56
C LEU A 354 10.99 -27.08 0.16
N LYS A 355 12.20 -27.65 0.28
CA LYS A 355 13.42 -27.03 -0.27
C LYS A 355 13.40 -26.96 -1.80
N ASP A 356 12.71 -27.92 -2.43
CA ASP A 356 12.51 -27.94 -3.88
C ASP A 356 11.47 -26.86 -4.24
N PRO A 357 11.84 -25.78 -4.95
CA PRO A 357 10.94 -24.67 -5.27
C PRO A 357 9.81 -25.07 -6.23
N ASP A 358 9.95 -26.19 -6.94
CA ASP A 358 8.96 -26.69 -7.90
C ASP A 358 7.94 -27.65 -7.26
N ARG A 359 8.11 -27.98 -5.97
CA ARG A 359 7.25 -28.94 -5.26
C ARG A 359 6.68 -28.38 -3.96
N PHE A 360 5.45 -28.78 -3.70
CA PHE A 360 4.69 -28.52 -2.49
C PHE A 360 4.05 -29.84 -2.02
N SER A 361 4.20 -30.23 -0.76
CA SER A 361 3.54 -31.45 -0.27
C SER A 361 3.36 -31.47 1.24
N SER A 362 2.20 -31.97 1.67
CA SER A 362 1.84 -32.18 3.07
C SER A 362 2.57 -33.36 3.73
N LYS A 363 3.06 -34.32 2.94
CA LYS A 363 3.51 -35.65 3.42
C LYS A 363 4.99 -35.75 3.80
N ARG A 364 5.79 -34.70 3.57
CA ARG A 364 7.25 -34.70 3.82
C ARG A 364 7.65 -33.62 4.84
N GLN A 365 7.09 -33.66 6.04
CA GLN A 365 7.55 -32.83 7.15
C GLN A 365 8.71 -33.51 7.89
N GLY A 366 9.89 -33.53 7.28
CA GLY A 366 11.16 -33.85 7.96
C GLY A 366 11.80 -32.61 8.57
N LYS A 367 12.96 -32.77 9.22
CA LYS A 367 13.80 -31.67 9.80
C LYS A 367 14.24 -30.58 8.79
N ASN A 368 13.86 -30.70 7.51
CA ASN A 368 14.21 -29.81 6.40
C ASN A 368 12.96 -29.13 5.82
N ALA A 369 12.26 -28.31 6.61
CA ALA A 369 11.00 -27.66 6.21
C ALA A 369 11.20 -26.16 5.97
N GLY A 370 10.63 -25.63 4.87
CA GLY A 370 10.67 -24.22 4.47
C GLY A 370 9.56 -23.36 5.11
N ARG A 371 9.13 -22.30 4.43
CA ARG A 371 8.18 -21.29 4.94
C ARG A 371 6.80 -21.86 5.21
N GLU A 372 6.08 -21.27 6.15
CA GLU A 372 4.68 -21.60 6.41
C GLU A 372 3.77 -20.85 5.43
N LEU A 373 2.97 -21.58 4.65
CA LEU A 373 1.94 -21.06 3.76
C LEU A 373 0.57 -21.39 4.30
N VAL A 374 -0.25 -20.35 4.43
CA VAL A 374 -1.67 -20.47 4.75
C VAL A 374 -2.44 -20.82 3.48
N SER A 375 -3.35 -21.77 3.60
CA SER A 375 -4.28 -22.08 2.53
C SER A 375 -5.22 -20.90 2.27
N SER A 376 -5.44 -20.59 0.99
CA SER A 376 -6.50 -19.69 0.51
C SER A 376 -7.79 -20.44 0.17
N GLY A 377 -7.92 -21.66 0.70
CA GLY A 377 -9.08 -22.53 0.60
C GLY A 377 -9.32 -23.10 -0.79
N VAL A 378 -10.58 -23.39 -1.10
CA VAL A 378 -11.00 -24.04 -2.35
C VAL A 378 -11.64 -23.02 -3.29
N PRO A 379 -11.67 -23.28 -4.61
CA PRO A 379 -12.39 -22.43 -5.56
C PRO A 379 -13.84 -22.21 -5.10
N VAL A 380 -14.33 -20.96 -5.19
CA VAL A 380 -15.74 -20.68 -4.91
C VAL A 380 -16.62 -21.36 -5.96
N SER A 381 -17.90 -21.58 -5.64
CA SER A 381 -18.87 -22.23 -6.53
C SER A 381 -18.79 -21.73 -7.99
N GLY A 382 -18.86 -22.65 -8.95
CA GLY A 382 -18.78 -22.33 -10.38
C GLY A 382 -17.43 -21.80 -10.88
N HIS A 383 -16.39 -21.76 -10.05
CA HIS A 383 -15.02 -21.46 -10.44
C HIS A 383 -14.16 -22.71 -10.47
N GLU A 384 -13.19 -22.69 -11.36
CA GLU A 384 -12.12 -23.68 -11.43
C GLU A 384 -10.79 -22.93 -11.27
N VAL A 385 -9.92 -23.44 -10.40
CA VAL A 385 -8.55 -22.96 -10.25
C VAL A 385 -7.62 -24.11 -10.60
N MET A 386 -6.63 -23.82 -11.41
CA MET A 386 -5.65 -24.80 -11.85
C MET A 386 -4.24 -24.23 -11.75
N ILE A 387 -3.27 -25.12 -11.54
CA ILE A 387 -1.85 -24.77 -11.56
C ILE A 387 -1.30 -25.17 -12.93
N VAL A 388 -0.68 -24.22 -13.62
CA VAL A 388 -0.23 -24.37 -15.02
C VAL A 388 1.22 -23.93 -15.13
N ASP A 389 2.01 -24.63 -15.94
CA ASP A 389 3.33 -24.14 -16.31
C ASP A 389 3.21 -22.84 -17.11
N PRO A 390 3.79 -21.71 -16.66
CA PRO A 390 3.59 -20.42 -17.34
C PRO A 390 4.18 -20.37 -18.75
N ASP A 391 5.15 -21.23 -19.07
CA ASP A 391 5.87 -21.26 -20.34
C ASP A 391 5.29 -22.30 -21.28
N THR A 392 5.17 -23.56 -20.83
CA THR A 392 4.64 -24.64 -21.67
C THR A 392 3.12 -24.64 -21.75
N ARG A 393 2.43 -23.97 -20.81
CA ARG A 393 0.97 -23.96 -20.66
C ARG A 393 0.36 -25.33 -20.38
N GLU A 394 1.16 -26.27 -19.91
CA GLU A 394 0.71 -27.59 -19.50
C GLU A 394 0.17 -27.55 -18.07
N PRO A 395 -0.99 -28.17 -17.78
CA PRO A 395 -1.47 -28.36 -16.43
C PRO A 395 -0.46 -29.11 -15.56
N LYS A 396 -0.22 -28.62 -14.35
CA LYS A 396 0.60 -29.29 -13.35
C LYS A 396 -0.25 -30.24 -12.51
N THR A 397 0.33 -31.38 -12.13
CA THR A 397 -0.29 -32.29 -11.16
C THR A 397 -0.28 -31.68 -9.76
N GLU A 398 -1.17 -32.16 -8.89
CA GLU A 398 -1.23 -31.77 -7.48
C GLU A 398 0.15 -31.82 -6.79
N GLY A 399 0.43 -30.83 -5.95
CA GLY A 399 1.71 -30.67 -5.26
C GLY A 399 2.87 -30.17 -6.13
N LEU A 400 2.67 -29.82 -7.39
CA LEU A 400 3.65 -29.08 -8.19
C LEU A 400 3.32 -27.58 -8.20
N VAL A 401 4.37 -26.77 -8.21
CA VAL A 401 4.26 -25.31 -8.27
C VAL A 401 4.13 -24.86 -9.73
N GLY A 402 3.29 -23.85 -9.96
CA GLY A 402 3.09 -23.23 -11.26
C GLY A 402 2.23 -21.96 -11.15
N GLU A 403 1.89 -21.36 -12.28
CA GLU A 403 1.00 -20.20 -12.33
C GLU A 403 -0.44 -20.60 -12.00
N ILE A 404 -1.11 -19.78 -11.20
CA ILE A 404 -2.52 -19.94 -10.87
C ILE A 404 -3.34 -19.44 -12.07
N TRP A 405 -4.12 -20.33 -12.67
CA TRP A 405 -5.07 -20.00 -13.73
C TRP A 405 -6.49 -20.15 -13.21
N VAL A 406 -7.34 -19.18 -13.52
CA VAL A 406 -8.73 -19.13 -13.03
C VAL A 406 -9.72 -19.16 -14.18
N TYR A 407 -10.73 -20.00 -14.08
CA TYR A 407 -11.89 -20.03 -14.96
C TYR A 407 -13.16 -19.85 -14.13
N GLY A 408 -14.12 -19.07 -14.63
CA GLY A 408 -15.40 -18.91 -13.96
C GLY A 408 -16.17 -17.68 -14.42
N PRO A 409 -17.44 -17.55 -13.98
CA PRO A 409 -18.32 -16.46 -14.40
C PRO A 409 -17.90 -15.08 -13.88
N CYS A 410 -17.02 -15.01 -12.87
CA CYS A 410 -16.51 -13.76 -12.31
C CYS A 410 -15.24 -13.26 -12.97
N VAL A 411 -14.64 -14.01 -13.91
CA VAL A 411 -13.51 -13.50 -14.70
C VAL A 411 -13.98 -12.30 -15.51
N ALA A 412 -13.32 -11.15 -15.31
CA ALA A 412 -13.67 -9.88 -15.93
C ALA A 412 -13.48 -9.93 -17.47
N SER A 413 -14.01 -8.93 -18.17
CA SER A 413 -14.07 -8.97 -19.64
C SER A 413 -12.72 -8.76 -20.31
N GLY A 414 -11.76 -8.20 -19.59
CA GLY A 414 -10.44 -7.83 -20.08
C GLY A 414 -9.93 -6.54 -19.46
N TYR A 415 -8.86 -6.01 -20.04
CA TYR A 415 -8.38 -4.66 -19.77
C TYR A 415 -8.99 -3.68 -20.78
N TRP A 416 -9.52 -2.56 -20.27
CA TRP A 416 -10.10 -1.52 -21.10
C TRP A 416 -9.08 -0.98 -22.11
N ASN A 417 -9.48 -0.95 -23.38
CA ASN A 417 -8.68 -0.48 -24.51
C ASN A 417 -7.27 -1.11 -24.63
N LYS A 418 -7.13 -2.39 -24.22
CA LYS A 418 -5.87 -3.15 -24.30
C LYS A 418 -6.12 -4.55 -24.84
N PRO A 419 -6.42 -4.69 -26.15
CA PRO A 419 -6.79 -5.98 -26.75
C PRO A 419 -5.66 -7.02 -26.66
N GLU A 420 -4.40 -6.65 -26.86
CA GLU A 420 -3.29 -7.62 -26.81
C GLU A 420 -3.10 -8.16 -25.39
N ALA A 421 -3.08 -7.27 -24.38
CA ALA A 421 -2.98 -7.69 -22.98
C ALA A 421 -4.22 -8.47 -22.53
N THR A 422 -5.39 -8.18 -23.09
CA THR A 422 -6.63 -8.93 -22.82
C THR A 422 -6.54 -10.34 -23.37
N GLU A 423 -6.06 -10.49 -24.60
CA GLU A 423 -5.87 -11.80 -25.22
C GLU A 423 -4.84 -12.64 -24.45
N GLU A 424 -3.71 -12.03 -24.08
CA GLU A 424 -2.65 -12.69 -23.32
C GLU A 424 -3.10 -13.16 -21.93
N VAL A 425 -3.83 -12.31 -21.20
CA VAL A 425 -4.13 -12.52 -19.78
C VAL A 425 -5.47 -13.20 -19.56
N PHE A 426 -6.52 -12.84 -20.29
CA PHE A 426 -7.90 -13.34 -20.07
C PHE A 426 -8.32 -14.42 -21.05
N ARG A 427 -7.58 -14.60 -22.16
CA ARG A 427 -7.91 -15.57 -23.23
C ARG A 427 -6.88 -16.70 -23.33
N ALA A 428 -6.17 -16.97 -22.24
CA ALA A 428 -5.15 -18.00 -22.23
C ALA A 428 -5.75 -19.40 -22.42
N ARG A 429 -5.03 -20.27 -23.13
CA ARG A 429 -5.43 -21.63 -23.46
C ARG A 429 -4.35 -22.60 -23.02
N LEU A 430 -4.77 -23.77 -22.56
CA LEU A 430 -3.86 -24.85 -22.18
C LEU A 430 -3.23 -25.46 -23.42
N ALA A 431 -2.02 -25.98 -23.28
CA ALA A 431 -1.38 -26.75 -24.34
C ALA A 431 -2.23 -27.99 -24.69
N GLY A 432 -2.56 -28.13 -25.98
CA GLY A 432 -3.34 -29.27 -26.49
C GLY A 432 -4.84 -29.24 -26.18
N ASP A 433 -5.38 -28.13 -25.67
CA ASP A 433 -6.83 -27.98 -25.43
C ASP A 433 -7.56 -27.31 -26.60
N ASP A 434 -8.33 -28.12 -27.33
CA ASP A 434 -9.15 -27.70 -28.47
C ASP A 434 -10.61 -27.36 -28.10
N SER A 435 -10.97 -27.37 -26.81
CA SER A 435 -12.34 -27.08 -26.35
C SER A 435 -12.79 -25.63 -26.60
N GLY A 436 -11.84 -24.73 -26.88
CA GLY A 436 -12.08 -23.29 -26.99
C GLY A 436 -12.25 -22.59 -25.63
N ARG A 437 -12.09 -23.31 -24.51
CA ARG A 437 -12.12 -22.72 -23.17
C ARG A 437 -10.93 -21.78 -22.98
N THR A 438 -11.19 -20.64 -22.32
CA THR A 438 -10.15 -19.66 -21.99
C THR A 438 -10.04 -19.43 -20.50
N TRP A 439 -8.83 -19.16 -20.04
CA TRP A 439 -8.48 -18.99 -18.64
C TRP A 439 -7.89 -17.59 -18.39
N LEU A 440 -8.07 -17.10 -17.17
CA LEU A 440 -7.36 -15.95 -16.63
C LEU A 440 -5.99 -16.41 -16.10
N ARG A 441 -4.92 -15.82 -16.61
CA ARG A 441 -3.57 -15.90 -16.05
C ARG A 441 -3.42 -14.87 -14.93
N THR A 442 -3.24 -15.30 -13.69
CA THR A 442 -3.19 -14.35 -12.57
C THR A 442 -1.82 -13.68 -12.42
N GLY A 443 -0.76 -14.29 -12.99
CA GLY A 443 0.63 -13.90 -12.73
C GLY A 443 1.13 -14.25 -11.31
N ASP A 444 0.31 -14.93 -10.51
CA ASP A 444 0.66 -15.43 -9.20
C ASP A 444 1.04 -16.93 -9.29
N LEU A 445 2.09 -17.33 -8.56
CA LEU A 445 2.49 -18.72 -8.40
C LEU A 445 1.73 -19.35 -7.24
N GLY A 446 1.36 -20.62 -7.40
CA GLY A 446 0.65 -21.39 -6.40
C GLY A 446 0.85 -22.89 -6.57
N ALA A 447 0.30 -23.62 -5.61
CA ALA A 447 0.15 -25.07 -5.66
C ALA A 447 -1.22 -25.45 -5.12
N ILE A 448 -1.76 -26.59 -5.59
CA ILE A 448 -2.94 -27.22 -5.00
C ILE A 448 -2.47 -28.47 -4.25
N GLU A 449 -2.94 -28.64 -3.02
CA GLU A 449 -2.71 -29.82 -2.19
C GLU A 449 -3.95 -30.08 -1.32
N GLY A 450 -4.48 -31.30 -1.35
CA GLY A 450 -5.73 -31.66 -0.67
C GLY A 450 -6.94 -30.90 -1.21
N GLY A 451 -6.89 -30.47 -2.48
CA GLY A 451 -7.91 -29.62 -3.10
C GLY A 451 -7.87 -28.15 -2.68
N GLU A 452 -6.96 -27.75 -1.81
CA GLU A 452 -6.83 -26.35 -1.36
C GLU A 452 -5.68 -25.62 -2.06
N LEU A 453 -5.89 -24.33 -2.31
CA LEU A 453 -4.95 -23.44 -2.98
C LEU A 453 -3.97 -22.83 -1.97
N TYR A 454 -2.68 -22.96 -2.24
CA TYR A 454 -1.61 -22.26 -1.53
C TYR A 454 -0.94 -21.28 -2.48
N VAL A 455 -0.92 -19.99 -2.11
CA VAL A 455 -0.32 -18.92 -2.93
C VAL A 455 1.13 -18.71 -2.50
N LEU A 456 2.06 -18.81 -3.44
CA LEU A 456 3.50 -18.75 -3.21
C LEU A 456 4.09 -17.35 -3.44
N GLY A 457 3.49 -16.53 -4.30
CA GLY A 457 3.99 -15.19 -4.61
C GLY A 457 3.72 -14.81 -6.05
N ARG A 458 4.38 -13.77 -6.56
CA ARG A 458 4.23 -13.29 -7.93
C ARG A 458 5.39 -13.70 -8.81
N ILE A 459 5.10 -14.14 -10.04
CA ILE A 459 6.12 -14.50 -11.04
C ILE A 459 7.09 -13.33 -11.25
N LYS A 460 6.55 -12.13 -11.45
CA LYS A 460 7.35 -10.91 -11.72
C LYS A 460 8.08 -10.34 -10.50
N GLU A 461 7.89 -10.91 -9.33
CA GLU A 461 8.51 -10.46 -8.08
C GLU A 461 9.47 -11.51 -7.50
N MET A 462 9.80 -12.52 -8.31
CA MET A 462 10.86 -13.48 -8.02
C MET A 462 12.22 -12.81 -8.18
N VAL A 463 13.10 -13.01 -7.20
CA VAL A 463 14.50 -12.61 -7.25
C VAL A 463 15.29 -13.82 -7.75
N ILE A 464 15.96 -13.67 -8.89
CA ILE A 464 16.76 -14.73 -9.48
C ILE A 464 18.22 -14.37 -9.21
N VAL A 465 18.95 -15.19 -8.46
CA VAL A 465 20.38 -14.93 -8.18
C VAL A 465 21.14 -16.23 -8.38
N ARG A 466 22.20 -16.18 -9.20
CA ARG A 466 23.02 -17.36 -9.55
C ARG A 466 22.20 -18.55 -10.09
N GLY A 467 21.12 -18.26 -10.81
CA GLY A 467 20.22 -19.29 -11.38
C GLY A 467 19.30 -19.97 -10.37
N GLN A 468 19.21 -19.47 -9.12
CA GLN A 468 18.25 -19.92 -8.13
C GLN A 468 17.12 -18.89 -7.97
N ASN A 469 15.90 -19.42 -7.86
CA ASN A 469 14.68 -18.65 -7.74
C ASN A 469 14.33 -18.44 -6.26
N HIS A 470 14.33 -17.19 -5.80
CA HIS A 470 13.94 -16.81 -4.45
C HIS A 470 12.71 -15.91 -4.50
N TYR A 471 11.72 -16.19 -3.66
CA TYR A 471 10.57 -15.29 -3.54
C TYR A 471 11.00 -14.06 -2.75
N ALA A 472 10.89 -12.85 -3.32
CA ALA A 472 11.27 -11.61 -2.64
C ALA A 472 10.66 -11.50 -1.24
N MET A 473 9.39 -11.90 -1.11
CA MET A 473 8.68 -11.87 0.16
C MET A 473 9.31 -12.77 1.24
N ASP A 474 9.88 -13.91 0.86
CA ASP A 474 10.50 -14.83 1.81
C ASP A 474 11.77 -14.22 2.38
N LEU A 475 12.53 -13.54 1.53
CA LEU A 475 13.71 -12.77 1.89
C LEU A 475 13.33 -11.62 2.84
N GLU A 476 12.24 -10.91 2.54
CA GLU A 476 11.73 -9.80 3.36
C GLU A 476 11.25 -10.26 4.73
N ILE A 477 10.46 -11.34 4.81
CA ILE A 477 9.97 -11.91 6.08
C ILE A 477 11.17 -12.33 6.93
N THR A 478 12.13 -13.03 6.33
CA THR A 478 13.32 -13.50 7.04
C THR A 478 14.18 -12.35 7.53
N ALA A 479 14.32 -11.30 6.72
CA ALA A 479 15.03 -10.09 7.11
C ALA A 479 14.30 -9.37 8.26
N ASN A 480 12.98 -9.21 8.17
CA ASN A 480 12.14 -8.61 9.21
C ASN A 480 12.23 -9.37 10.55
N ASP A 481 12.19 -10.70 10.50
CA ASP A 481 12.19 -11.56 11.70
C ASP A 481 13.59 -11.76 12.30
N SER A 482 14.64 -11.21 11.66
CA SER A 482 16.03 -11.38 12.11
C SER A 482 16.38 -10.57 13.37
N ASP A 483 15.63 -9.51 13.68
CA ASP A 483 15.80 -8.70 14.88
C ASP A 483 14.47 -8.01 15.28
N PRO A 484 14.08 -7.99 16.57
CA PRO A 484 12.87 -7.32 17.04
C PRO A 484 12.76 -5.82 16.68
N LEU A 485 13.87 -5.13 16.41
CA LEU A 485 13.88 -3.71 16.03
C LEU A 485 13.46 -3.46 14.57
N LEU A 486 13.40 -4.50 13.73
CA LEU A 486 13.07 -4.37 12.31
C LEU A 486 11.55 -4.37 12.08
N GLY A 487 10.79 -5.05 12.95
CA GLY A 487 9.33 -5.15 12.81
C GLY A 487 8.91 -5.92 11.54
N HIS A 488 7.60 -5.98 11.26
CA HIS A 488 7.07 -6.71 10.11
C HIS A 488 6.66 -5.78 8.97
N ASP A 489 6.72 -6.29 7.72
CA ASP A 489 6.31 -5.55 6.51
C ASP A 489 7.07 -4.25 6.25
N CYS A 490 8.29 -4.12 6.77
CA CYS A 490 9.14 -2.94 6.64
C CYS A 490 10.31 -3.13 5.67
N THR A 491 10.47 -4.33 5.10
CA THR A 491 11.55 -4.65 4.15
C THR A 491 10.99 -4.90 2.76
N ILE A 492 11.68 -4.39 1.74
CA ILE A 492 11.49 -4.73 0.33
C ILE A 492 12.76 -5.41 -0.19
N ALA A 493 12.62 -6.58 -0.81
CA ALA A 493 13.71 -7.29 -1.47
C ALA A 493 13.55 -7.24 -3.00
N PHE A 494 14.68 -7.09 -3.70
CA PHE A 494 14.74 -7.18 -5.16
C PHE A 494 16.15 -7.52 -5.63
N GLY A 495 16.25 -8.10 -6.83
CA GLY A 495 17.52 -8.25 -7.55
C GLY A 495 17.89 -6.97 -8.29
N ILE A 496 19.19 -6.68 -8.36
CA ILE A 496 19.80 -5.68 -9.25
C ILE A 496 20.85 -6.37 -10.12
N ASP A 497 21.03 -5.90 -11.35
CA ASP A 497 22.11 -6.38 -12.21
C ASP A 497 23.40 -5.61 -11.90
N HIS A 498 24.47 -6.31 -11.55
CA HIS A 498 25.80 -5.75 -11.37
C HIS A 498 26.81 -6.55 -12.18
N ASP A 499 27.33 -5.94 -13.26
CA ASP A 499 28.30 -6.54 -14.18
C ASP A 499 27.87 -7.90 -14.77
N GLY A 500 26.55 -8.12 -14.94
CA GLY A 500 25.99 -9.35 -15.49
C GLY A 500 25.67 -10.41 -14.44
N ASP A 501 25.95 -10.15 -13.16
CA ASP A 501 25.51 -10.97 -12.03
C ASP A 501 24.35 -10.27 -11.29
N GLU A 502 23.20 -10.94 -11.22
CA GLU A 502 22.08 -10.44 -10.41
C GLU A 502 22.40 -10.61 -8.92
N GLN A 503 22.25 -9.52 -8.15
CA GLN A 503 22.60 -9.41 -6.74
C GLN A 503 21.39 -8.99 -5.91
N LEU A 504 21.25 -9.56 -4.70
CA LEU A 504 20.13 -9.25 -3.82
C LEU A 504 20.35 -7.93 -3.05
N VAL A 505 19.35 -7.05 -3.09
CA VAL A 505 19.26 -5.84 -2.27
C VAL A 505 18.06 -5.91 -1.33
N LEU A 506 18.25 -5.46 -0.10
CA LEU A 506 17.18 -5.25 0.88
C LEU A 506 17.06 -3.75 1.20
N VAL A 507 15.85 -3.20 1.14
CA VAL A 507 15.55 -1.84 1.58
C VAL A 507 14.60 -1.91 2.78
N HIS A 508 15.03 -1.40 3.92
CA HIS A 508 14.33 -1.51 5.19
C HIS A 508 13.94 -0.15 5.77
N GLU A 509 12.65 0.03 6.06
CA GLU A 509 12.09 1.21 6.72
C GLU A 509 12.22 1.14 8.23
N LEU A 510 12.99 2.06 8.81
CA LEU A 510 13.11 2.15 10.26
C LEU A 510 11.85 2.76 10.88
N SER A 511 11.40 2.19 11.99
CA SER A 511 10.39 2.85 12.83
C SER A 511 10.98 4.06 13.57
N ARG A 512 10.12 4.98 14.03
CA ARG A 512 10.56 6.14 14.84
C ARG A 512 11.27 5.74 16.14
N SER A 513 10.88 4.61 16.74
CA SER A 513 11.55 4.07 17.93
C SER A 513 12.87 3.38 17.56
N SER A 514 12.90 2.63 16.46
CA SER A 514 14.10 1.95 15.96
C SER A 514 15.19 2.97 15.61
N LEU A 515 14.84 4.09 14.96
CA LEU A 515 15.77 5.19 14.65
C LEU A 515 16.61 5.67 15.85
N ARG A 516 16.08 5.59 17.08
CA ARG A 516 16.79 6.06 18.29
C ARG A 516 17.74 5.03 18.89
N ARG A 517 17.59 3.75 18.54
CA ARG A 517 18.33 2.60 19.10
C ARG A 517 19.09 1.81 18.02
N PHE A 518 19.10 2.33 16.81
CA PHE A 518 19.59 1.68 15.60
C PHE A 518 21.11 1.53 15.60
N ASP A 519 21.59 0.30 15.42
CA ASP A 519 22.96 0.01 14.96
C ASP A 519 22.88 -0.63 13.57
N PRO A 520 23.23 0.11 12.49
CA PRO A 520 23.16 -0.39 11.12
C PRO A 520 23.98 -1.64 10.90
N ASN A 521 25.15 -1.76 11.53
CA ASN A 521 26.04 -2.89 11.34
C ASN A 521 25.46 -4.16 11.95
N SER A 522 24.96 -4.08 13.18
CA SER A 522 24.36 -5.22 13.87
C SER A 522 23.12 -5.71 13.12
N LEU A 523 22.22 -4.80 12.72
CA LEU A 523 21.00 -5.16 12.01
C LEU A 523 21.28 -5.69 10.60
N ALA A 524 22.19 -5.06 9.85
CA ALA A 524 22.56 -5.58 8.53
C ALA A 524 23.19 -6.97 8.62
N LYS A 525 24.05 -7.22 9.63
CA LYS A 525 24.62 -8.55 9.88
C LYS A 525 23.54 -9.56 10.27
N ALA A 526 22.57 -9.18 11.09
CA ALA A 526 21.45 -10.04 11.48
C ALA A 526 20.59 -10.43 10.26
N MET A 527 20.17 -9.44 9.46
CA MET A 527 19.40 -9.64 8.24
C MET A 527 20.16 -10.51 7.23
N ARG A 528 21.41 -10.17 6.92
CA ARG A 528 22.24 -10.93 5.99
C ARG A 528 22.44 -12.37 6.47
N ARG A 529 22.76 -12.58 7.75
CA ARG A 529 22.97 -13.92 8.31
C ARG A 529 21.69 -14.75 8.21
N ALA A 530 20.55 -14.20 8.62
CA ALA A 530 19.27 -14.89 8.55
C ALA A 530 18.90 -15.25 7.10
N VAL A 531 19.10 -14.31 6.16
CA VAL A 531 18.81 -14.55 4.75
C VAL A 531 19.75 -15.61 4.15
N LEU A 532 21.05 -15.53 4.43
CA LEU A 532 22.03 -16.50 3.95
C LEU A 532 21.79 -17.91 4.52
N GLU A 533 21.50 -18.02 5.82
CA GLU A 533 21.28 -19.31 6.48
C GLU A 533 20.01 -20.02 6.00
N LEU A 534 18.93 -19.27 5.75
CA LEU A 534 17.63 -19.84 5.41
C LEU A 534 17.41 -20.00 3.91
N HIS A 535 17.91 -19.07 3.11
CA HIS A 535 17.65 -19.00 1.67
C HIS A 535 18.87 -19.34 0.82
N GLU A 536 20.03 -19.61 1.42
CA GLU A 536 21.27 -19.97 0.71
C GLU A 536 21.72 -18.89 -0.32
N ILE A 537 21.25 -17.64 -0.13
CA ILE A 537 21.55 -16.46 -0.95
C ILE A 537 22.21 -15.37 -0.10
N ASP A 538 23.29 -14.77 -0.61
CA ASP A 538 23.95 -13.66 0.06
C ASP A 538 23.31 -12.32 -0.32
N VAL A 539 23.33 -11.36 0.60
CA VAL A 539 22.82 -10.01 0.37
C VAL A 539 23.98 -9.12 -0.07
N ALA A 540 23.81 -8.39 -1.18
CA ALA A 540 24.82 -7.48 -1.69
C ALA A 540 24.72 -6.08 -1.06
N ALA A 541 23.50 -5.60 -0.78
CA ALA A 541 23.28 -4.34 -0.08
C ALA A 541 22.05 -4.36 0.83
N ILE A 542 22.15 -3.67 1.95
CA ILE A 542 21.04 -3.41 2.88
C ILE A 542 20.97 -1.90 3.10
N VAL A 543 19.87 -1.29 2.69
CA VAL A 543 19.62 0.15 2.81
C VAL A 543 18.57 0.39 3.89
N PHE A 544 18.91 1.16 4.92
CA PHE A 544 17.96 1.59 5.93
C PHE A 544 17.45 2.98 5.58
N ILE A 545 16.13 3.17 5.55
CA ILE A 545 15.47 4.42 5.14
C ILE A 545 14.61 5.02 6.27
N LEU A 546 14.26 6.30 6.11
CA LEU A 546 13.42 7.03 7.06
C LEU A 546 12.00 6.45 7.18
N PRO A 547 11.35 6.56 8.35
CA PRO A 547 9.96 6.15 8.53
C PRO A 547 9.02 6.86 7.55
N ALA A 548 8.01 6.13 7.07
CA ALA A 548 6.99 6.58 6.11
C ALA A 548 7.53 6.95 4.71
N THR A 549 8.66 6.37 4.31
CA THR A 549 9.27 6.58 2.98
C THR A 549 9.34 5.32 2.13
N LEU A 550 9.03 4.14 2.68
CA LEU A 550 9.00 2.90 1.92
C LEU A 550 7.87 2.92 0.87
N PRO A 551 8.15 2.59 -0.41
CA PRO A 551 7.13 2.58 -1.45
C PRO A 551 5.98 1.62 -1.16
N ARG A 552 4.78 2.18 -0.98
CA ARG A 552 3.52 1.44 -0.82
C ARG A 552 2.46 1.92 -1.79
N THR A 553 1.57 1.01 -2.18
CA THR A 553 0.33 1.31 -2.89
C THR A 553 -0.65 2.04 -1.97
N THR A 554 -1.72 2.60 -2.54
CA THR A 554 -2.79 3.26 -1.77
C THR A 554 -3.52 2.32 -0.79
N SER A 555 -3.43 1.00 -0.99
CA SER A 555 -3.96 -0.02 -0.08
C SER A 555 -2.92 -0.56 0.92
N GLY A 556 -1.71 0.01 0.98
CA GLY A 556 -0.67 -0.38 1.94
C GLY A 556 0.32 -1.45 1.49
N LYS A 557 0.09 -2.09 0.32
CA LYS A 557 0.99 -3.15 -0.22
C LYS A 557 2.32 -2.58 -0.69
N LEU A 558 3.43 -3.27 -0.44
CA LEU A 558 4.78 -2.89 -0.85
C LEU A 558 4.93 -2.80 -2.39
N GLN A 559 5.68 -1.82 -2.90
CA GLN A 559 5.94 -1.61 -4.33
C GLN A 559 7.41 -1.92 -4.69
N ARG A 560 7.75 -3.19 -4.88
CA ARG A 560 9.13 -3.67 -5.13
C ARG A 560 9.81 -3.01 -6.34
N ALA A 561 9.12 -2.98 -7.49
CA ALA A 561 9.66 -2.35 -8.70
C ALA A 561 10.00 -0.87 -8.50
N LYS A 562 9.18 -0.14 -7.71
CA LYS A 562 9.43 1.26 -7.40
C LYS A 562 10.60 1.43 -6.42
N ALA A 563 10.74 0.56 -5.43
CA ALA A 563 11.88 0.58 -4.53
C ALA A 563 13.19 0.25 -5.26
N ARG A 564 13.17 -0.73 -6.18
CA ARG A 564 14.29 -1.04 -7.08
C ARG A 564 14.68 0.16 -7.92
N GLN A 565 13.71 0.79 -8.58
CA GLN A 565 13.96 1.99 -9.36
C GLN A 565 14.55 3.12 -8.50
N GLN A 566 13.99 3.38 -7.31
CA GLN A 566 14.54 4.40 -6.41
C GLN A 566 15.95 4.09 -5.92
N PHE A 567 16.29 2.81 -5.73
CA PHE A 567 17.63 2.37 -5.41
C PHE A 567 18.60 2.64 -6.57
N GLU A 568 18.24 2.24 -7.78
CA GLU A 568 19.03 2.45 -9.01
C GLU A 568 19.23 3.95 -9.30
N ASP A 569 18.20 4.77 -9.07
CA ASP A 569 18.22 6.22 -9.24
C ASP A 569 18.93 6.96 -8.08
N GLY A 570 19.25 6.28 -6.97
CA GLY A 570 19.83 6.90 -5.77
C GLY A 570 18.89 7.89 -5.03
N THR A 571 17.58 7.67 -5.12
CA THR A 571 16.54 8.58 -4.56
C THR A 571 15.84 8.05 -3.31
N LEU A 572 16.34 6.96 -2.72
CA LEU A 572 15.89 6.46 -1.42
C LEU A 572 16.18 7.49 -0.31
N ALA A 573 15.30 7.57 0.69
CA ALA A 573 15.50 8.41 1.86
C ALA A 573 16.44 7.74 2.88
N GLU A 574 17.69 7.52 2.47
CA GLU A 574 18.65 6.69 3.18
C GLU A 574 19.12 7.31 4.50
N VAL A 575 19.17 6.47 5.54
CA VAL A 575 19.73 6.74 6.86
C VAL A 575 21.10 6.08 7.00
N ALA A 576 21.23 4.84 6.52
CA ALA A 576 22.47 4.10 6.52
C ALA A 576 22.43 3.01 5.43
N ARG A 577 23.61 2.59 4.97
CA ARG A 577 23.75 1.53 3.98
C ARG A 577 24.88 0.58 4.35
N TRP A 578 24.61 -0.71 4.25
CA TRP A 578 25.59 -1.78 4.30
C TRP A 578 25.75 -2.37 2.89
N GLU A 579 26.99 -2.62 2.45
CA GLU A 579 27.31 -3.23 1.16
C GLU A 579 28.32 -4.37 1.36
N ALA A 580 28.23 -5.45 0.58
CA ALA A 580 29.12 -6.61 0.76
C ALA A 580 30.59 -6.32 0.38
N ALA A 581 30.83 -5.33 -0.48
CA ALA A 581 32.15 -4.95 -0.99
C ALA A 581 32.85 -3.83 -0.18
N GLY A 582 32.25 -3.35 0.92
CA GLY A 582 32.81 -2.29 1.76
C GLY A 582 32.23 -2.26 3.18
N ASP A 583 32.93 -1.61 4.12
CA ASP A 583 32.35 -1.36 5.44
C ASP A 583 31.13 -0.43 5.35
N VAL A 584 30.20 -0.51 6.32
CA VAL A 584 28.99 0.32 6.38
C VAL A 584 29.34 1.80 6.32
N SER A 585 28.87 2.48 5.27
CA SER A 585 28.82 3.94 5.27
C SER A 585 27.63 4.39 6.09
N VAL A 586 27.88 4.70 7.36
CA VAL A 586 26.89 5.38 8.21
C VAL A 586 26.85 6.84 7.75
N LEU A 587 25.76 7.28 7.14
CA LEU A 587 25.62 8.68 6.68
C LEU A 587 25.38 9.67 7.84
N THR A 588 25.40 9.21 9.10
CA THR A 588 25.46 10.00 10.34
C THR A 588 25.87 9.11 11.52
N ASP A 589 27.09 9.22 12.07
CA ASP A 589 27.64 8.33 13.12
C ASP A 589 27.23 8.73 14.57
N PRO A 590 26.47 7.89 15.32
CA PRO A 590 26.11 8.13 16.73
C PRO A 590 27.21 7.77 17.77
N GLY A 591 28.21 6.97 17.38
CA GLY A 591 29.37 6.60 18.20
C GLY A 591 30.44 7.69 18.28
N VAL A 592 30.55 8.55 17.26
CA VAL A 592 31.31 9.80 17.30
C VAL A 592 30.70 10.79 18.30
N ILE A 593 29.36 10.84 18.38
CA ILE A 593 28.61 11.64 19.35
C ILE A 593 28.92 11.18 20.80
N ARG A 594 28.97 9.87 21.08
CA ARG A 594 29.26 9.37 22.45
C ARG A 594 30.72 9.53 22.89
N ARG A 595 31.68 9.45 21.96
CA ARG A 595 33.11 9.64 22.29
C ARG A 595 33.48 11.11 22.51
N LEU A 596 32.75 12.05 21.90
CA LEU A 596 32.96 13.49 22.09
C LEU A 596 32.11 14.09 23.22
N ALA A 597 30.91 13.55 23.50
CA ALA A 597 30.08 13.98 24.63
C ALA A 597 30.65 13.60 26.01
N GLY A 598 31.65 12.72 26.07
CA GLY A 598 32.33 12.31 27.32
C GLY A 598 33.47 13.25 27.77
N PHE A 599 33.77 14.32 27.02
CA PHE A 599 34.87 15.23 27.33
C PHE A 599 34.53 16.36 28.30
N ASP A 600 33.31 16.38 28.83
CA ASP A 600 32.93 17.39 29.80
C ASP A 600 33.01 16.85 31.24
N ARG A 601 34.15 17.11 31.90
CA ARG A 601 34.16 17.63 33.28
C ARG A 601 35.52 18.00 33.86
N LYS A 602 36.66 17.45 33.40
CA LYS A 602 38.01 17.85 33.89
C LYS A 602 39.11 17.42 32.91
N THR A 603 39.64 18.33 32.08
CA THR A 603 41.05 18.48 31.60
C THR A 603 41.13 19.14 30.22
N ASP A 604 42.21 19.89 30.01
CA ASP A 604 42.56 20.75 28.86
C ASP A 604 42.23 20.21 27.46
N ILE A 605 41.65 21.09 26.63
CA ILE A 605 41.46 20.90 25.19
C ILE A 605 42.85 20.81 24.52
N PRO A 606 43.17 19.78 23.71
CA PRO A 606 44.33 19.86 22.83
C PRO A 606 44.06 20.85 21.69
N ALA A 607 45.06 21.63 21.30
CA ALA A 607 45.03 22.40 20.05
C ALA A 607 44.64 21.50 18.84
N SER A 608 44.23 22.10 17.73
CA SER A 608 43.84 21.46 16.44
C SER A 608 44.62 20.19 16.07
N ASP A 609 45.90 20.17 16.43
CA ASP A 609 46.88 19.13 16.15
C ASP A 609 46.61 17.81 16.90
N GLY A 610 45.83 17.83 17.99
CA GLY A 610 45.44 16.65 18.76
C GLY A 610 44.25 15.89 18.17
N ILE A 611 43.31 16.59 17.50
CA ILE A 611 42.15 15.97 16.84
C ILE A 611 42.58 15.20 15.59
N GLY A 612 43.54 15.73 14.82
CA GLY A 612 44.12 15.03 13.67
C GLY A 612 44.75 13.68 14.04
N LYS A 613 45.48 13.60 15.17
CA LYS A 613 46.06 12.34 15.68
C LYS A 613 45.01 11.34 16.16
N LEU A 614 43.91 11.82 16.73
CA LEU A 614 42.80 10.98 17.19
C LEU A 614 42.07 10.32 16.00
N LEU A 615 41.91 11.05 14.90
CA LEU A 615 41.24 10.60 13.68
C LEU A 615 42.14 9.68 12.83
N SER A 616 43.46 9.91 12.79
CA SER A 616 44.42 9.07 12.05
C SER A 616 44.60 7.64 12.60
N GLY A 617 44.06 7.35 13.79
CA GLY A 617 44.07 6.02 14.40
C GLY A 617 42.82 5.17 14.13
N LEU A 618 41.83 5.71 13.41
CA LEU A 618 40.59 5.02 13.08
C LEU A 618 40.74 4.26 11.75
N PRO A 619 40.39 2.96 11.69
CA PRO A 619 40.45 2.19 10.46
C PRO A 619 39.55 2.79 9.36
N GLY A 620 40.09 2.98 8.15
CA GLY A 620 39.32 3.41 6.97
C GLY A 620 39.26 4.92 6.70
N LEU A 621 39.94 5.75 7.49
CA LEU A 621 40.05 7.20 7.26
C LEU A 621 41.43 7.56 6.71
N GLU A 622 41.56 7.59 5.39
CA GLU A 622 42.75 8.10 4.70
C GLU A 622 42.48 9.49 4.09
N ASP A 623 43.47 10.39 4.12
CA ASP A 623 43.47 11.72 3.49
C ASP A 623 42.29 12.64 3.90
N ILE A 624 42.16 12.91 5.21
CA ILE A 624 41.17 13.84 5.79
C ILE A 624 41.49 15.26 5.35
N ARG A 625 40.60 15.88 4.56
CA ARG A 625 40.82 17.23 4.00
C ARG A 625 40.20 18.36 4.81
N SER A 626 39.13 18.08 5.55
CA SER A 626 38.47 19.06 6.42
C SER A 626 37.54 18.38 7.43
N PHE A 627 37.36 18.99 8.60
CA PHE A 627 36.34 18.62 9.57
C PHE A 627 35.75 19.86 10.25
N TRP A 628 34.53 19.76 10.79
CA TRP A 628 33.92 20.83 11.58
C TRP A 628 32.98 20.29 12.65
N CYS A 629 32.85 21.07 13.71
CA CYS A 629 32.08 20.76 14.90
C CYS A 629 30.94 21.76 15.06
N LEU A 630 29.74 21.30 15.36
CA LEU A 630 28.54 22.12 15.50
C LEU A 630 27.89 21.85 16.85
N GLU A 631 27.82 22.86 17.70
CA GLU A 631 27.17 22.77 19.02
C GLU A 631 25.77 23.39 18.94
N THR A 632 24.75 22.63 19.33
CA THR A 632 23.34 23.09 19.42
C THR A 632 22.67 22.40 20.60
N ASP A 633 22.01 23.16 21.47
CA ASP A 633 21.30 22.68 22.67
C ASP A 633 22.12 21.73 23.57
N GLY A 634 23.40 22.08 23.82
CA GLY A 634 24.31 21.27 24.64
C GLY A 634 24.73 19.94 24.00
N GLN A 635 24.51 19.77 22.69
CA GLN A 635 24.98 18.64 21.91
C GLN A 635 26.00 19.07 20.87
N VAL A 636 27.11 18.34 20.78
CA VAL A 636 28.21 18.57 19.84
C VAL A 636 28.12 17.56 18.68
N ARG A 637 28.14 18.05 17.42
CA ARG A 637 28.10 17.23 16.18
C ARG A 637 29.38 17.43 15.35
N LEU A 638 30.08 16.34 15.00
CA LEU A 638 31.28 16.38 14.15
C LEU A 638 30.98 15.90 12.72
N ARG A 639 31.52 16.58 11.70
CA ARG A 639 31.50 16.16 10.29
C ARG A 639 32.92 16.14 9.71
N VAL A 640 33.22 15.18 8.81
CA VAL A 640 34.55 14.98 8.22
C VAL A 640 34.43 14.70 6.72
N ALA A 641 35.32 15.28 5.91
CA ALA A 641 35.47 15.00 4.48
C ALA A 641 36.80 14.26 4.20
N VAL A 642 36.73 13.18 3.42
CA VAL A 642 37.87 12.31 3.05
C VAL A 642 37.92 12.09 1.53
N ALA A 643 39.13 12.01 0.96
CA ALA A 643 39.35 11.65 -0.44
C ALA A 643 39.50 10.12 -0.61
N ARG A 644 38.89 9.53 -1.65
CA ARG A 644 39.02 8.09 -1.93
C ARG A 644 40.30 7.78 -2.72
N GLY A 645 40.98 6.69 -2.36
CA GLY A 645 42.24 6.23 -2.95
C GLY A 645 42.15 5.87 -4.44
N ALA A 646 43.30 6.00 -5.11
CA ALA A 646 43.47 5.82 -6.55
C ALA A 646 43.20 4.36 -7.00
N GLY A 647 42.02 4.11 -7.57
CA GLY A 647 41.66 2.80 -8.11
C GLY A 647 40.20 2.62 -8.51
N ALA A 648 39.29 3.49 -8.04
CA ALA A 648 37.90 3.47 -8.50
C ALA A 648 37.77 4.11 -9.89
N PRO A 649 37.11 3.47 -10.88
CA PRO A 649 36.87 4.09 -12.17
C PRO A 649 36.04 5.37 -11.99
N SER A 650 36.58 6.49 -12.48
CA SER A 650 35.93 7.79 -12.42
C SER A 650 34.68 7.79 -13.31
N ARG A 651 33.51 8.06 -12.75
CA ARG A 651 32.44 8.74 -13.50
C ARG A 651 32.35 10.17 -12.99
N ILE A 652 33.30 11.00 -13.42
CA ILE A 652 33.17 12.45 -13.30
C ILE A 652 32.27 12.89 -14.45
N GLY A 653 30.99 13.08 -14.17
CA GLY A 653 30.16 13.95 -15.00
C GLY A 653 30.56 15.39 -14.68
N LEU A 654 30.94 16.17 -15.69
CA LEU A 654 31.12 17.61 -15.57
C LEU A 654 29.77 18.25 -15.20
N ALA A 655 29.72 19.00 -14.10
CA ALA A 655 28.52 19.76 -13.74
C ALA A 655 28.30 20.89 -14.76
N GLN A 656 27.05 21.11 -15.18
CA GLN A 656 26.66 22.21 -16.04
C GLN A 656 25.75 23.19 -15.29
N GLU A 657 25.82 24.45 -15.71
CA GLU A 657 25.06 25.55 -15.14
C GLU A 657 23.54 25.26 -15.15
N GLY A 658 22.88 25.33 -13.99
CA GLY A 658 21.44 25.09 -13.83
C GLY A 658 21.02 23.69 -13.33
N ASP A 659 21.95 22.81 -12.93
CA ASP A 659 21.62 21.44 -12.49
C ASP A 659 21.13 21.29 -11.02
N GLY A 660 20.95 22.40 -10.30
CA GLY A 660 20.38 22.41 -8.95
C GLY A 660 21.27 21.80 -7.86
N ARG A 661 22.56 21.55 -8.12
CA ARG A 661 23.52 21.12 -7.08
C ARG A 661 23.99 22.32 -6.26
N MET A 662 23.78 22.25 -4.94
CA MET A 662 24.00 23.37 -4.02
C MET A 662 25.49 23.72 -3.90
N ARG A 663 25.85 24.95 -4.28
CA ARG A 663 27.12 25.62 -4.00
C ARG A 663 27.03 26.22 -2.59
N PHE A 664 27.98 25.92 -1.69
CA PHE A 664 27.89 26.32 -0.27
C PHE A 664 28.06 27.84 -0.09
N GLY A 665 27.29 28.46 0.83
CA GLY A 665 27.41 29.87 1.21
C GLY A 665 27.94 30.05 2.64
N LEU A 666 28.78 31.06 2.88
CA LEU A 666 29.35 31.40 4.18
C LEU A 666 28.52 32.47 4.91
N PHE A 667 28.29 32.28 6.21
CA PHE A 667 27.59 33.22 7.09
C PHE A 667 28.56 33.84 8.10
N PHE A 668 28.49 35.16 8.32
CA PHE A 668 29.24 35.87 9.37
C PHE A 668 28.31 36.60 10.34
N PHE A 669 28.65 36.53 11.63
CA PHE A 669 28.03 37.35 12.68
C PHE A 669 28.95 38.53 12.96
N GLY A 670 28.46 39.75 12.78
CA GLY A 670 29.13 40.94 13.31
C GLY A 670 28.97 40.96 14.82
N SER A 671 30.08 41.14 15.54
CA SER A 671 30.08 41.38 16.98
C SER A 671 30.08 42.89 17.21
N ASP A 672 29.13 43.41 18.01
CA ASP A 672 29.13 44.81 18.49
C ASP A 672 30.12 44.99 19.67
N ASP A 673 31.21 44.23 19.67
CA ASP A 673 32.21 44.26 20.74
C ASP A 673 33.07 45.51 20.61
N ALA A 674 32.98 46.41 21.60
CA ALA A 674 33.69 47.68 21.62
C ALA A 674 35.22 47.51 21.66
N ASP A 675 35.70 46.32 22.01
CA ASP A 675 37.12 45.97 22.09
C ASP A 675 37.71 45.44 20.76
N ALA A 676 36.92 45.34 19.68
CA ALA A 676 37.36 44.81 18.39
C ALA A 676 38.35 45.74 17.62
N GLY A 677 38.63 46.94 18.14
CA GLY A 677 39.55 47.91 17.55
C GLY A 677 39.00 48.61 16.30
N ASP A 678 39.75 49.58 15.77
CA ASP A 678 39.39 50.42 14.61
C ASP A 678 39.26 49.64 13.27
N ASP A 679 39.46 48.32 13.28
CA ASP A 679 39.22 47.48 12.12
C ASP A 679 37.71 47.28 11.94
N SER A 680 37.12 48.22 11.18
CA SER A 680 35.71 48.29 10.81
C SER A 680 35.05 46.92 10.68
N GLY A 681 33.88 46.73 11.28
CA GLY A 681 33.15 45.45 11.36
C GLY A 681 32.84 44.74 10.03
N TYR A 682 33.23 45.33 8.89
CA TYR A 682 33.11 44.78 7.54
C TYR A 682 34.44 44.30 6.93
N ASN A 683 35.60 44.58 7.51
CA ASN A 683 36.90 44.11 6.98
C ASN A 683 37.01 42.58 6.95
N LEU A 684 36.42 41.90 7.94
CA LEU A 684 36.35 40.44 7.97
C LEU A 684 35.42 39.90 6.87
N LEU A 685 34.31 40.60 6.61
CA LEU A 685 33.37 40.27 5.54
C LEU A 685 34.04 40.37 4.16
N LEU A 686 34.80 41.44 3.92
CA LEU A 686 35.50 41.67 2.66
C LEU A 686 36.60 40.63 2.42
N LYS A 687 37.44 40.34 3.42
CA LYS A 687 38.45 39.28 3.32
C LYS A 687 37.86 37.89 3.08
N ALA A 688 36.68 37.63 3.63
CA ALA A 688 36.00 36.36 3.42
C ALA A 688 35.33 36.26 2.04
N ALA A 689 34.85 37.38 1.49
CA ALA A 689 34.37 37.45 0.11
C ALA A 689 35.53 37.19 -0.87
N ASP A 690 36.70 37.81 -0.65
CA ASP A 690 37.89 37.58 -1.47
C ASP A 690 38.31 36.09 -1.47
N LEU A 691 38.30 35.44 -0.30
CA LEU A 691 38.58 34.01 -0.15
C LEU A 691 37.52 33.11 -0.81
N ALA A 692 36.25 33.53 -0.80
CA ALA A 692 35.16 32.81 -1.44
C ALA A 692 35.25 32.87 -2.96
N ASP A 693 35.62 34.03 -3.50
CA ASP A 693 35.87 34.23 -4.93
C ASP A 693 37.10 33.43 -5.39
N GLU A 694 38.19 33.43 -4.63
CA GLU A 694 39.37 32.60 -4.90
C GLU A 694 39.06 31.09 -4.90
N ALA A 695 38.07 30.66 -4.10
CA ALA A 695 37.63 29.27 -3.99
C ALA A 695 36.52 28.89 -5.01
N GLY A 696 36.08 29.81 -5.86
CA GLY A 696 35.08 29.57 -6.91
C GLY A 696 33.63 29.43 -6.39
N LEU A 697 33.30 30.10 -5.28
CA LEU A 697 31.95 30.19 -4.74
C LEU A 697 31.16 31.33 -5.43
N GLU A 698 29.84 31.22 -5.53
CA GLU A 698 29.04 32.13 -6.38
C GLU A 698 28.18 33.16 -5.64
N ALA A 699 28.07 33.12 -4.29
CA ALA A 699 27.32 34.15 -3.56
C ALA A 699 27.80 34.37 -2.12
N VAL A 700 27.83 35.64 -1.71
CA VAL A 700 28.03 36.10 -0.33
C VAL A 700 26.77 36.86 0.10
N TRP A 701 26.13 36.45 1.20
CA TRP A 701 24.95 37.13 1.76
C TRP A 701 25.28 37.76 3.11
N THR A 702 24.81 38.99 3.34
CA THR A 702 25.08 39.79 4.56
C THR A 702 23.93 39.68 5.57
N PRO A 703 24.16 39.85 6.88
CA PRO A 703 23.13 39.58 7.90
C PRO A 703 21.98 40.59 7.91
N GLU A 704 20.75 40.08 8.02
CA GLU A 704 19.56 40.82 8.46
C GLU A 704 19.53 40.87 10.00
N ARG A 705 19.26 42.05 10.58
CA ARG A 705 19.03 42.22 12.03
C ARG A 705 17.71 41.55 12.42
N HIS A 706 17.73 40.74 13.47
CA HIS A 706 16.54 40.26 14.16
C HIS A 706 15.57 41.39 14.54
N PHE A 707 14.28 41.20 14.23
CA PHE A 707 13.09 41.78 14.88
C PHE A 707 13.10 43.28 15.24
N GLY A 708 12.25 44.07 14.57
CA GLY A 708 11.71 45.31 15.16
C GLY A 708 10.71 45.01 16.29
N GLN A 709 10.47 45.99 17.16
CA GLN A 709 9.68 45.93 18.41
C GLN A 709 8.21 45.45 18.29
N PHE A 710 7.74 45.09 17.08
CA PHE A 710 6.37 44.65 16.79
C PHE A 710 6.26 43.20 16.27
N GLY A 711 7.33 42.40 16.28
CA GLY A 711 7.21 40.94 16.26
C GLY A 711 6.46 40.30 15.08
N GLY A 712 6.56 40.85 13.86
CA GLY A 712 6.07 40.20 12.64
C GLY A 712 7.17 39.40 11.91
N HIS A 713 6.81 38.30 11.24
CA HIS A 713 7.70 37.59 10.30
C HIS A 713 7.76 38.34 8.95
N TYR A 714 8.97 38.58 8.41
CA TYR A 714 9.18 38.97 7.00
C TYR A 714 9.33 37.70 6.13
N PRO A 715 8.95 37.71 4.82
CA PRO A 715 8.68 36.49 4.08
C PRO A 715 9.96 35.77 3.65
N SER A 716 9.85 34.44 3.67
CA SER A 716 10.84 33.45 3.22
C SER A 716 11.45 33.79 1.86
N PRO A 717 12.77 33.64 1.68
CA PRO A 717 13.32 32.97 0.51
C PRO A 717 12.99 31.47 0.58
#